data_AF-A0A1V0Q094-F1
#
_entry.id   AF-A0A1V0Q094-F1
#
_cell.length_a   1.000
_cell.length_b   1.000
_cell.length_c   1.000
_cell.angle_alpha   90.00
_cell.angle_beta   90.00
_cell.angle_gamma   90.00
#
_symmetry.space_group_name_H-M   'P 1'
#
loop_
_entity.id
_entity.type
_entity.pdbx_description
1 polymer ?
#
loop_
_entity_poly.entity_id
_entity_poly.type
_entity_poly.pdbx_seq_one_letter_code
_entity_poly.pdbx_strand_id
1 'polypeptide(L)'
;MPEYLAPGVFVEEVPSGAKPIAGVSTSTIGMVGMTERGPVNRPTLVTSFGDFTRSFGGLLNSAVYTNNRDALPLAVQGAFDNGAGRIYVNRIVGTDADFATVDMLGDATQTPAVTALSSRAVAGAVLLQIDDGTNIANGDTLLLSDGARSEYVTADSDPLAMGLALTGTLHAAQGDTQPVVLQNAPVEGADLTAGVTGDMDAGGGLALDGATVAALTAGQVLRIRQTGDDSTTEFVTITANAAADFDEGTLLFDHPQATVEVMVVTMGDSATATTVDGATAAGAGIVAVAATAGMAEGDVVAIGTAPTREFHVVRTVVSQLSVATTPTLAIHATGVEIRKQVDLLRVHARDEGGWANRLRVRATAAPLNETTVAVAALTGDSPITLGTGVGLYPGSVVSIARAGTEIARQRVTGTSGAEVELEGGAAVDLNLGDTVTSLEFALTVELLDETGRVAMDESFDSLAQDPTHPRYAPTIVGHFDRAAGESARAGLSDLIRLSDLTRDDTGADLADAATLRLSQVMLGLNRGLDGGDDDLATVNENTYRGDDAADVADRTGIHALTGIDDISIVAVPGRWEQVVQNQMITHCELMRYRIAVLDSQPNADLATVQAQRALYDSTRAALYYPWLQISDPFGQPGDRLVIPPSGHVCGAFARTDNERGVHKAPANVVVRNILDLNANITTGQQEILNPRGINVIRDFSNLGRSKRIWGARTVTSDSEWIYVPVRRLFLFVEKSIERGTQFAVFEPNGQALWATINRSLTNFLTGLWRDGALAGASPEEAFFVDVGPNTMSQSDILNGRLVVQVAIAPLRPAEFVIFRISQKTASA
;
A
#
# COMPACT_ATOMS: atom_id res chain seq x y z
N MET A 1 -4.07 19.31 66.04
CA MET A 1 -4.90 20.54 66.08
C MET A 1 -3.97 21.73 66.21
N PRO A 2 -4.27 22.89 65.61
CA PRO A 2 -3.64 24.15 65.99
C PRO A 2 -3.98 24.47 67.45
N GLU A 3 -3.00 24.96 68.22
CA GLU A 3 -3.21 25.36 69.60
C GLU A 3 -3.47 26.88 69.65
N TYR A 4 -4.72 27.26 69.92
CA TYR A 4 -5.16 28.66 69.89
C TYR A 4 -4.87 29.34 71.24
N LEU A 5 -3.77 30.10 71.30
CA LEU A 5 -3.20 30.64 72.55
C LEU A 5 -3.78 31.99 73.03
N ALA A 6 -4.83 32.53 72.38
CA ALA A 6 -5.48 33.76 72.81
C ALA A 6 -6.97 33.82 72.40
N PRO A 7 -7.85 34.52 73.16
CA PRO A 7 -9.26 34.69 72.78
C PRO A 7 -9.41 35.62 71.56
N GLY A 8 -10.16 35.18 70.55
CA GLY A 8 -10.43 35.95 69.34
C GLY A 8 -11.51 35.29 68.46
N VAL A 9 -11.93 35.99 67.41
CA VAL A 9 -12.75 35.41 66.33
C VAL A 9 -11.81 34.96 65.23
N PHE A 10 -11.80 33.66 64.95
CA PHE A 10 -11.01 33.05 63.88
C PHE A 10 -11.91 32.74 62.69
N VAL A 11 -11.48 33.09 61.49
CA VAL A 11 -12.18 32.81 60.23
C VAL A 11 -11.32 31.82 59.45
N GLU A 12 -11.75 30.57 59.38
CA GLU A 12 -11.19 29.57 58.46
C GLU A 12 -11.94 29.66 57.12
N GLU A 13 -11.19 29.73 56.02
CA GLU A 13 -11.77 29.70 54.68
C GLU A 13 -12.05 28.24 54.28
N VAL A 14 -13.26 27.77 54.56
CA VAL A 14 -13.73 26.45 54.12
C VAL A 14 -14.01 26.50 52.61
N PRO A 15 -13.36 25.68 51.76
CA PRO A 15 -13.67 25.64 50.33
C PRO A 15 -15.13 25.21 50.12
N SER A 16 -16.01 26.15 49.79
CA SER A 16 -17.46 25.97 49.85
C SER A 16 -18.07 25.28 48.62
N GLY A 17 -17.25 24.90 47.65
CA GLY A 17 -17.69 24.14 46.47
C GLY A 17 -17.75 22.65 46.76
N ALA A 18 -18.95 22.06 46.77
CA ALA A 18 -19.07 20.61 46.59
C ALA A 18 -18.54 20.27 45.19
N LYS A 19 -17.44 19.51 45.10
CA LYS A 19 -16.90 19.02 43.82
C LYS A 19 -17.91 17.98 43.27
N PRO A 20 -18.66 18.28 42.19
CA PRO A 20 -19.74 17.40 41.76
C PRO A 20 -19.16 16.19 41.04
N ILE A 21 -19.66 15.00 41.38
CA ILE A 21 -19.35 13.78 40.62
C ILE A 21 -20.21 13.79 39.36
N ALA A 22 -19.56 13.80 38.20
CA ALA A 22 -20.23 13.69 36.90
C ALA A 22 -20.35 12.23 36.48
N GLY A 23 -21.47 11.88 35.84
CA GLY A 23 -21.65 10.57 35.23
C GLY A 23 -20.69 10.36 34.05
N VAL A 24 -20.09 9.18 33.97
CA VAL A 24 -19.21 8.78 32.86
C VAL A 24 -19.98 8.26 31.64
N SER A 25 -19.36 8.28 30.45
CA SER A 25 -19.92 7.65 29.25
C SER A 25 -20.13 6.15 29.47
N THR A 26 -21.31 5.67 29.07
CA THR A 26 -21.69 4.25 29.07
C THR A 26 -21.96 3.70 27.66
N SER A 27 -21.93 4.58 26.66
CA SER A 27 -22.25 4.32 25.25
C SER A 27 -21.03 4.22 24.32
N THR A 28 -19.81 4.21 24.87
CA THR A 28 -18.56 4.05 24.09
C THR A 28 -18.31 2.57 23.80
N ILE A 29 -18.27 2.20 22.52
CA ILE A 29 -18.05 0.82 22.09
C ILE A 29 -16.57 0.65 21.67
N GLY A 30 -15.96 -0.48 22.03
CA GLY A 30 -14.73 -0.99 21.42
C GLY A 30 -15.05 -2.19 20.55
N MET A 31 -14.58 -2.18 19.30
CA MET A 31 -14.73 -3.30 18.36
C MET A 31 -13.37 -3.72 17.80
N VAL A 32 -13.18 -5.03 17.63
CA VAL A 32 -12.00 -5.63 17.00
C VAL A 32 -12.45 -6.49 15.82
N GLY A 33 -11.69 -6.47 14.72
CA GLY A 33 -11.94 -7.25 13.52
C GLY A 33 -11.23 -6.67 12.30
N MET A 34 -11.57 -7.15 11.12
CA MET A 34 -10.90 -6.84 9.86
C MET A 34 -11.59 -5.68 9.11
N THR A 35 -10.80 -4.85 8.44
CA THR A 35 -11.24 -3.72 7.62
C THR A 35 -10.38 -3.62 6.36
N GLU A 36 -10.90 -2.96 5.31
CA GLU A 36 -10.24 -2.83 4.00
C GLU A 36 -8.86 -2.18 4.12
N ARG A 37 -8.75 -1.14 4.94
CA ARG A 37 -7.51 -0.39 5.20
C ARG A 37 -7.49 0.16 6.62
N GLY A 38 -6.50 0.98 6.94
CA GLY A 38 -6.43 1.78 8.16
C GLY A 38 -5.54 1.18 9.26
N PRO A 39 -5.35 1.88 10.39
CA PRO A 39 -4.29 1.55 11.35
C PRO A 39 -4.45 0.16 12.00
N VAL A 40 -3.49 -0.72 11.74
CA VAL A 40 -3.40 -2.06 12.33
C VAL A 40 -3.05 -1.98 13.81
N ASN A 41 -3.79 -2.74 14.65
CA ASN A 41 -3.62 -2.83 16.10
C ASN A 41 -3.60 -1.48 16.86
N ARG A 42 -4.09 -0.40 16.23
CA ARG A 42 -4.09 0.98 16.73
C ARG A 42 -5.54 1.47 16.83
N PRO A 43 -6.24 1.27 17.97
CA PRO A 43 -7.67 1.48 18.03
C PRO A 43 -8.05 2.96 17.84
N THR A 44 -8.76 3.24 16.75
CA THR A 44 -9.05 4.60 16.30
C THR A 44 -10.52 4.93 16.54
N LEU A 45 -10.77 6.12 17.10
CA LEU A 45 -12.12 6.61 17.38
C LEU A 45 -12.81 7.08 16.09
N VAL A 46 -13.98 6.51 15.79
CA VAL A 46 -14.90 6.96 14.76
C VAL A 46 -16.22 7.40 15.40
N THR A 47 -16.83 8.48 14.89
CA THR A 47 -18.08 9.07 15.42
C THR A 47 -19.26 8.98 14.45
N SER A 48 -18.98 8.63 13.19
CA SER A 48 -19.97 8.29 12.18
C SER A 48 -19.51 7.12 11.31
N PHE A 49 -20.42 6.49 10.56
CA PHE A 49 -20.03 5.50 9.55
C PHE A 49 -19.24 6.14 8.39
N GLY A 50 -19.42 7.44 8.12
CA GLY A 50 -18.59 8.17 7.14
C GLY A 50 -17.14 8.35 7.62
N ASP A 51 -16.93 8.54 8.92
CA ASP A 51 -15.59 8.58 9.52
C ASP A 51 -14.92 7.21 9.42
N PHE A 52 -15.70 6.14 9.67
CA PHE A 52 -15.25 4.76 9.47
C PHE A 52 -14.84 4.52 8.01
N THR A 53 -15.68 4.89 7.04
CA THR A 53 -15.34 4.70 5.62
C THR A 53 -14.10 5.47 5.19
N ARG A 54 -13.89 6.68 5.73
CA ARG A 54 -12.66 7.44 5.50
C ARG A 54 -11.43 6.72 6.05
N SER A 55 -11.45 6.31 7.31
CA SER A 55 -10.27 5.77 8.00
C SER A 55 -9.97 4.31 7.69
N PHE A 56 -11.01 3.48 7.51
CA PHE A 56 -10.92 2.02 7.45
C PHE A 56 -11.44 1.40 6.15
N GLY A 57 -11.97 2.21 5.23
CA GLY A 57 -12.55 1.77 3.96
C GLY A 57 -14.00 1.30 4.06
N GLY A 58 -14.51 0.74 2.97
CA GLY A 58 -15.91 0.41 2.76
C GLY A 58 -16.42 -0.77 3.58
N LEU A 59 -17.57 -1.29 3.13
CA LEU A 59 -18.00 -2.61 3.56
C LEU A 59 -17.08 -3.66 2.91
N LEU A 60 -16.83 -4.77 3.62
CA LEU A 60 -16.14 -5.94 3.07
C LEU A 60 -17.13 -7.05 2.79
N ASN A 61 -16.95 -7.76 1.68
CA ASN A 61 -17.67 -9.00 1.42
C ASN A 61 -17.12 -10.09 2.36
N SER A 62 -17.86 -10.40 3.43
CA SER A 62 -17.45 -11.35 4.46
C SER A 62 -17.12 -12.74 3.90
N ALA A 63 -17.82 -13.17 2.85
CA ALA A 63 -17.58 -14.47 2.24
C ALA A 63 -16.23 -14.54 1.51
N VAL A 64 -15.78 -13.43 0.93
CA VAL A 64 -14.51 -13.32 0.20
C VAL A 64 -13.34 -13.00 1.13
N TYR A 65 -13.46 -11.96 1.95
CA TYR A 65 -12.36 -11.47 2.79
C TYR A 65 -12.09 -12.33 4.02
N THR A 66 -13.12 -12.94 4.62
CA THR A 66 -12.98 -13.58 5.94
C THR A 66 -13.62 -14.96 6.04
N ASN A 67 -14.05 -15.55 4.92
CA ASN A 67 -14.80 -16.82 4.88
C ASN A 67 -16.02 -16.84 5.84
N ASN A 68 -16.71 -15.70 5.96
CA ASN A 68 -17.81 -15.43 6.90
C ASN A 68 -17.43 -15.54 8.39
N ARG A 69 -16.15 -15.34 8.73
CA ARG A 69 -15.65 -15.33 10.13
C ARG A 69 -15.60 -13.95 10.75
N ASP A 70 -15.69 -12.87 9.96
CA ASP A 70 -15.77 -11.48 10.46
C ASP A 70 -16.91 -10.74 9.76
N ALA A 71 -17.46 -9.73 10.44
CA ALA A 71 -18.44 -8.79 9.90
C ALA A 71 -18.26 -7.36 10.46
N LEU A 72 -17.06 -6.97 10.92
CA LEU A 72 -16.79 -5.71 11.58
C LEU A 72 -17.36 -4.47 10.84
N PRO A 73 -17.17 -4.25 9.52
CA PRO A 73 -17.73 -3.08 8.84
C PRO A 73 -19.27 -3.02 8.91
N LEU A 74 -19.93 -4.16 8.73
CA LEU A 74 -21.39 -4.31 8.82
C LEU A 74 -21.90 -4.14 10.26
N ALA A 75 -21.12 -4.57 11.24
CA ALA A 75 -21.41 -4.42 12.66
C ALA A 75 -21.23 -2.96 13.14
N VAL A 76 -20.22 -2.25 12.64
CA VAL A 76 -20.02 -0.80 12.87
C VAL A 76 -21.18 0.00 12.26
N GLN A 77 -21.56 -0.29 11.01
CA GLN A 77 -22.74 0.31 10.38
C GLN A 77 -24.00 0.06 11.20
N GLY A 78 -24.28 -1.20 11.54
CA GLY A 78 -25.43 -1.60 12.35
C GLY A 78 -25.46 -0.99 13.75
N ALA A 79 -24.29 -0.70 14.34
CA ALA A 79 -24.18 0.02 15.62
C ALA A 79 -24.56 1.49 15.47
N PHE A 80 -24.06 2.20 14.46
CA PHE A 80 -24.43 3.59 14.17
C PHE A 80 -25.92 3.73 13.81
N ASP A 81 -26.45 2.87 12.94
CA ASP A 81 -27.89 2.81 12.62
C ASP A 81 -28.75 2.59 13.87
N ASN A 82 -28.21 1.82 14.84
CA ASN A 82 -28.87 1.60 16.11
C ASN A 82 -28.58 2.64 17.19
N GLY A 83 -27.84 3.71 16.90
CA GLY A 83 -27.67 4.89 17.77
C GLY A 83 -26.42 4.88 18.65
N ALA A 84 -25.36 4.17 18.24
CA ALA A 84 -24.02 4.45 18.71
C ALA A 84 -23.58 5.86 18.28
N GLY A 85 -22.73 6.52 19.08
CA GLY A 85 -22.12 7.81 18.73
C GLY A 85 -20.60 7.86 18.83
N ARG A 86 -19.96 6.84 19.43
CA ARG A 86 -18.50 6.71 19.57
C ARG A 86 -18.13 5.23 19.53
N ILE A 87 -17.31 4.84 18.56
CA ILE A 87 -16.78 3.48 18.42
C ILE A 87 -15.26 3.60 18.27
N TYR A 88 -14.51 2.90 19.12
CA TYR A 88 -13.09 2.62 18.89
C TYR A 88 -13.00 1.35 18.05
N VAL A 89 -12.47 1.47 16.85
CA VAL A 89 -12.26 0.35 15.93
C VAL A 89 -10.79 -0.03 15.95
N ASN A 90 -10.49 -1.30 16.23
CA ASN A 90 -9.17 -1.87 16.11
C ASN A 90 -9.13 -2.83 14.90
N ARG A 91 -8.41 -2.45 13.84
CA ARG A 91 -8.16 -3.33 12.69
C ARG A 91 -7.16 -4.42 13.09
N ILE A 92 -7.41 -5.65 12.66
CA ILE A 92 -6.44 -6.73 12.64
C ILE A 92 -6.23 -7.21 11.20
N VAL A 93 -5.03 -7.73 10.94
CA VAL A 93 -4.57 -8.37 9.70
C VAL A 93 -3.84 -9.68 10.05
N GLY A 94 -3.32 -10.41 9.08
CA GLY A 94 -2.48 -11.58 9.30
C GLY A 94 -1.16 -11.27 10.03
N THR A 95 -0.35 -12.29 10.23
CA THR A 95 0.92 -12.16 10.98
C THR A 95 2.01 -11.56 10.09
N ASP A 96 1.99 -11.91 8.81
CA ASP A 96 2.96 -11.52 7.80
C ASP A 96 2.30 -10.58 6.77
N ALA A 97 1.47 -9.64 7.26
CA ALA A 97 0.79 -8.65 6.41
C ALA A 97 1.77 -7.55 5.96
N ASP A 98 1.70 -7.18 4.68
CA ASP A 98 2.71 -6.35 4.01
C ASP A 98 2.15 -5.02 3.49
N PHE A 99 3.02 -4.01 3.43
CA PHE A 99 2.74 -2.73 2.78
C PHE A 99 2.92 -2.86 1.26
N ALA A 100 1.95 -2.41 0.48
CA ALA A 100 2.19 -2.19 -0.95
C ALA A 100 3.23 -1.08 -1.12
N THR A 101 4.14 -1.22 -2.08
CA THR A 101 5.18 -0.21 -2.34
C THR A 101 5.38 0.02 -3.84
N VAL A 102 5.97 1.16 -4.18
CA VAL A 102 6.58 1.39 -5.50
C VAL A 102 7.68 2.44 -5.41
N ASP A 103 8.77 2.23 -6.14
CA ASP A 103 9.85 3.21 -6.24
C ASP A 103 9.54 4.30 -7.28
N MET A 104 9.81 5.54 -6.89
CA MET A 104 9.75 6.74 -7.72
C MET A 104 11.14 7.02 -8.24
N LEU A 105 11.23 7.01 -9.56
CA LEU A 105 12.49 7.04 -10.28
C LEU A 105 12.80 8.44 -10.81
N GLY A 106 14.06 8.67 -11.16
CA GLY A 106 14.47 9.79 -11.99
C GLY A 106 15.60 9.44 -12.96
N ASP A 107 15.88 10.36 -13.89
CA ASP A 107 16.97 10.21 -14.85
C ASP A 107 18.34 10.31 -14.17
N ALA A 108 19.26 9.38 -14.46
CA ALA A 108 20.63 9.47 -13.97
C ALA A 108 21.34 10.73 -14.49
N THR A 109 21.93 11.53 -13.60
CA THR A 109 22.58 12.81 -13.93
C THR A 109 24.03 12.67 -14.42
N GLN A 110 24.64 11.49 -14.27
CA GLN A 110 25.87 11.12 -14.99
C GLN A 110 25.50 10.23 -16.17
N THR A 111 26.10 10.50 -17.33
CA THR A 111 25.82 9.93 -18.66
C THR A 111 25.27 8.51 -18.62
N PRO A 112 23.93 8.32 -18.62
CA PRO A 112 23.35 6.98 -18.71
C PRO A 112 23.63 6.40 -20.10
N ALA A 113 23.52 5.08 -20.24
CA ALA A 113 23.24 4.50 -21.55
C ALA A 113 21.88 5.03 -22.01
N VAL A 114 21.93 6.07 -22.86
CA VAL A 114 20.81 6.43 -23.74
C VAL A 114 20.99 5.56 -24.98
N THR A 115 20.08 4.62 -25.14
CA THR A 115 20.06 3.70 -26.27
C THR A 115 18.67 3.73 -26.91
N ALA A 116 18.47 3.00 -28.00
CA ALA A 116 17.16 2.90 -28.63
C ALA A 116 16.86 1.47 -29.08
N LEU A 117 15.58 1.18 -29.35
CA LEU A 117 15.18 -0.11 -29.91
C LEU A 117 15.65 -0.24 -31.37
N SER A 118 16.46 -1.26 -31.66
CA SER A 118 16.93 -1.55 -33.03
C SER A 118 15.89 -2.34 -33.86
N SER A 119 14.86 -2.92 -33.23
CA SER A 119 13.66 -3.41 -33.92
C SER A 119 12.37 -3.19 -33.13
N ARG A 120 11.20 -3.41 -33.77
CA ARG A 120 9.88 -3.19 -33.15
C ARG A 120 9.64 -4.18 -32.01
N ALA A 121 9.53 -3.67 -30.79
CA ALA A 121 8.95 -4.41 -29.67
C ALA A 121 7.41 -4.38 -29.75
N VAL A 122 6.77 -5.53 -29.55
CA VAL A 122 5.30 -5.65 -29.46
C VAL A 122 4.89 -5.91 -28.02
N ALA A 123 3.66 -5.56 -27.64
CA ALA A 123 3.17 -5.84 -26.29
C ALA A 123 3.27 -7.35 -25.97
N GLY A 124 3.89 -7.68 -24.84
CA GLY A 124 4.30 -9.03 -24.46
C GLY A 124 5.76 -9.38 -24.76
N ALA A 125 6.56 -8.46 -25.32
CA ALA A 125 7.97 -8.70 -25.59
C ALA A 125 8.78 -8.71 -24.28
N VAL A 126 9.55 -9.80 -24.10
CA VAL A 126 10.50 -10.02 -23.00
C VAL A 126 11.96 -9.89 -23.45
N LEU A 127 12.19 -9.70 -24.75
CA LEU A 127 13.49 -9.43 -25.35
C LEU A 127 13.36 -8.17 -26.20
N LEU A 128 14.29 -7.24 -25.98
CA LEU A 128 14.38 -5.97 -26.68
C LEU A 128 15.67 -5.96 -27.50
N GLN A 129 15.54 -5.85 -28.81
CA GLN A 129 16.67 -5.53 -29.67
C GLN A 129 17.03 -4.05 -29.46
N ILE A 130 18.27 -3.76 -29.08
CA ILE A 130 18.74 -2.38 -28.77
C ILE A 130 19.95 -1.99 -29.64
N ASP A 131 20.29 -0.71 -29.68
CA ASP A 131 21.42 -0.19 -30.47
C ASP A 131 22.76 -0.32 -29.74
N ASP A 132 22.82 0.10 -28.48
CA ASP A 132 23.99 0.02 -27.58
C ASP A 132 23.56 -0.40 -26.16
N GLY A 133 24.24 -1.37 -25.58
CA GLY A 133 24.00 -1.86 -24.21
C GLY A 133 25.08 -1.53 -23.19
N THR A 134 26.14 -0.81 -23.57
CA THR A 134 27.43 -0.77 -22.85
C THR A 134 27.36 -0.30 -21.38
N ASN A 135 26.36 0.52 -21.01
CA ASN A 135 26.16 0.98 -19.61
C ASN A 135 24.80 0.57 -19.02
N ILE A 136 24.23 -0.55 -19.49
CA ILE A 136 23.11 -1.25 -18.86
C ILE A 136 23.66 -2.53 -18.21
N ALA A 137 23.25 -2.82 -16.99
CA ALA A 137 23.60 -4.03 -16.26
C ALA A 137 22.35 -4.78 -15.80
N ASN A 138 22.50 -6.05 -15.43
CA ASN A 138 21.45 -6.83 -14.78
C ASN A 138 20.91 -6.11 -13.53
N GLY A 139 19.58 -5.96 -13.44
CA GLY A 139 18.87 -5.25 -12.38
C GLY A 139 18.57 -3.78 -12.67
N ASP A 140 19.15 -3.19 -13.72
CA ASP A 140 18.89 -1.79 -14.07
C ASP A 140 17.43 -1.59 -14.50
N THR A 141 16.77 -0.57 -13.95
CA THR A 141 15.47 -0.12 -14.45
C THR A 141 15.65 0.91 -15.55
N LEU A 142 14.94 0.71 -16.67
CA LEU A 142 15.01 1.52 -17.87
C LEU A 142 13.63 2.08 -18.20
N LEU A 143 13.60 3.29 -18.76
CA LEU A 143 12.40 3.94 -19.29
C LEU A 143 12.44 3.91 -20.82
N LEU A 144 11.44 3.28 -21.44
CA LEU A 144 11.16 3.38 -22.88
C LEU A 144 10.27 4.59 -23.13
N SER A 145 10.57 5.43 -24.13
CA SER A 145 9.72 6.57 -24.52
C SER A 145 9.80 6.89 -26.02
N ASP A 146 8.63 7.13 -26.65
CA ASP A 146 8.53 7.64 -28.04
C ASP A 146 7.74 8.97 -28.13
N GLY A 147 7.52 9.63 -27.00
CA GLY A 147 6.72 10.85 -26.90
C GLY A 147 5.20 10.66 -27.03
N ALA A 148 4.72 9.52 -27.54
CA ALA A 148 3.31 9.14 -27.53
C ALA A 148 2.98 8.11 -26.44
N ARG A 149 3.97 7.32 -26.05
CA ARG A 149 3.92 6.23 -25.05
C ARG A 149 5.19 6.24 -24.23
N SER A 150 5.11 5.75 -23.00
CA SER A 150 6.28 5.45 -22.20
C SER A 150 5.97 4.33 -21.21
N GLU A 151 6.96 3.48 -20.92
CA GLU A 151 6.85 2.41 -19.93
C GLU A 151 8.22 2.04 -19.33
N TYR A 152 8.23 1.40 -18.17
CA TYR A 152 9.45 0.99 -17.49
C TYR A 152 9.67 -0.52 -17.63
N VAL A 153 10.92 -0.94 -17.82
CA VAL A 153 11.34 -2.35 -17.87
C VAL A 153 12.59 -2.54 -17.01
N THR A 154 12.76 -3.71 -16.39
CA THR A 154 13.99 -4.07 -15.66
C THR A 154 14.83 -5.01 -16.52
N ALA A 155 16.12 -4.68 -16.71
CA ALA A 155 17.10 -5.53 -17.35
C ALA A 155 17.32 -6.84 -16.56
N ASP A 156 17.12 -7.99 -17.19
CA ASP A 156 17.35 -9.33 -16.62
C ASP A 156 18.81 -9.81 -16.79
N SER A 157 19.55 -9.13 -17.67
CA SER A 157 20.92 -9.47 -18.03
C SER A 157 21.70 -8.22 -18.41
N ASP A 158 23.02 -8.28 -18.24
CA ASP A 158 23.91 -7.40 -18.97
C ASP A 158 23.66 -7.60 -20.49
N PRO A 159 23.65 -6.54 -21.33
CA PRO A 159 23.47 -6.71 -22.76
C PRO A 159 24.61 -7.49 -23.40
N LEU A 160 24.24 -8.45 -24.25
CA LEU A 160 25.16 -9.30 -25.00
C LEU A 160 24.94 -9.13 -26.50
N ALA A 161 25.92 -9.53 -27.30
CA ALA A 161 26.08 -8.94 -28.63
C ALA A 161 25.09 -9.45 -29.72
N MET A 162 24.31 -8.55 -30.36
CA MET A 162 23.38 -8.80 -31.49
C MET A 162 24.03 -8.56 -32.85
N GLY A 163 23.68 -9.38 -33.85
CA GLY A 163 23.60 -8.94 -35.27
C GLY A 163 24.94 -8.58 -35.92
N LEU A 164 25.01 -8.54 -37.25
CA LEU A 164 26.29 -8.48 -37.94
C LEU A 164 26.35 -7.45 -39.07
N ALA A 165 27.33 -6.57 -39.01
CA ALA A 165 27.74 -5.74 -40.14
C ALA A 165 28.67 -6.55 -41.07
N LEU A 166 28.47 -6.43 -42.38
CA LEU A 166 29.24 -7.11 -43.42
C LEU A 166 30.07 -6.11 -44.24
N THR A 167 31.08 -6.63 -44.94
CA THR A 167 31.82 -5.94 -45.99
C THR A 167 31.23 -6.31 -47.34
N GLY A 168 30.84 -5.31 -48.12
CA GLY A 168 30.00 -5.47 -49.32
C GLY A 168 28.49 -5.48 -48.98
N THR A 169 27.67 -5.80 -49.97
CA THR A 169 26.20 -5.81 -49.85
C THR A 169 25.60 -7.08 -50.46
N LEU A 170 24.49 -7.57 -49.89
CA LEU A 170 23.71 -8.67 -50.47
C LEU A 170 23.22 -8.32 -51.89
N HIS A 171 23.34 -9.24 -52.85
CA HIS A 171 22.92 -9.06 -54.25
C HIS A 171 21.44 -9.42 -54.46
N ALA A 172 20.93 -10.42 -53.74
CA ALA A 172 19.51 -10.77 -53.71
C ALA A 172 18.89 -10.52 -52.33
N ALA A 173 17.58 -10.24 -52.31
CA ALA A 173 16.85 -10.07 -51.05
C ALA A 173 16.71 -11.42 -50.33
N GLN A 174 17.24 -11.51 -49.11
CA GLN A 174 17.26 -12.73 -48.32
C GLN A 174 16.15 -12.69 -47.28
N GLY A 175 15.32 -13.73 -47.27
CA GLY A 175 14.27 -13.91 -46.28
C GLY A 175 14.78 -14.56 -44.99
N ASP A 176 13.97 -14.44 -43.94
CA ASP A 176 14.16 -14.79 -42.52
C ASP A 176 14.50 -16.29 -42.24
N THR A 177 14.73 -17.09 -43.29
CA THR A 177 14.95 -18.54 -43.24
C THR A 177 16.22 -18.99 -43.95
N GLN A 178 16.98 -18.08 -44.58
CA GLN A 178 18.24 -18.41 -45.24
C GLN A 178 19.38 -18.52 -44.22
N PRO A 179 20.23 -19.57 -44.31
CA PRO A 179 21.35 -19.75 -43.40
C PRO A 179 22.52 -18.83 -43.77
N VAL A 180 23.22 -18.36 -42.75
CA VAL A 180 24.52 -17.67 -42.82
C VAL A 180 25.57 -18.64 -42.26
N VAL A 181 26.37 -19.22 -43.14
CA VAL A 181 27.38 -20.25 -42.82
C VAL A 181 28.75 -19.61 -42.69
N LEU A 182 29.41 -19.75 -41.53
CA LEU A 182 30.79 -19.32 -41.37
C LEU A 182 31.74 -20.17 -42.20
N GLN A 183 32.66 -19.52 -42.88
CA GLN A 183 33.78 -20.10 -43.61
C GLN A 183 35.06 -19.77 -42.85
N ASN A 184 35.97 -20.74 -42.78
CA ASN A 184 37.34 -20.44 -42.38
C ASN A 184 38.00 -19.53 -43.43
N ALA A 185 39.06 -18.81 -43.03
CA ALA A 185 39.82 -17.95 -43.94
C ALA A 185 40.21 -18.69 -45.24
N PRO A 186 40.02 -18.08 -46.42
CA PRO A 186 40.29 -18.71 -47.71
C PRO A 186 41.72 -19.23 -47.81
N VAL A 187 41.87 -20.48 -48.27
CA VAL A 187 43.19 -21.02 -48.61
C VAL A 187 43.46 -20.74 -50.09
N GLU A 188 44.45 -19.89 -50.34
CA GLU A 188 44.87 -19.48 -51.68
C GLU A 188 45.45 -20.66 -52.49
N GLY A 189 45.02 -20.76 -53.75
CA GLY A 189 45.40 -21.82 -54.69
C GLY A 189 46.16 -21.27 -55.90
N ALA A 190 45.60 -21.47 -57.09
CA ALA A 190 46.21 -21.02 -58.34
C ALA A 190 45.96 -19.52 -58.56
N ASP A 191 47.02 -18.77 -58.85
CA ASP A 191 46.94 -17.37 -59.28
C ASP A 191 46.63 -17.30 -60.79
N LEU A 192 45.53 -16.62 -61.12
CA LEU A 192 45.00 -16.44 -62.47
C LEU A 192 45.09 -14.99 -62.94
N THR A 193 45.69 -14.10 -62.15
CA THR A 193 45.76 -12.64 -62.39
C THR A 193 46.31 -12.28 -63.77
N ALA A 194 47.33 -13.01 -64.23
CA ALA A 194 47.92 -12.79 -65.56
C ALA A 194 46.99 -13.15 -66.75
N GLY A 195 45.89 -13.87 -66.48
CA GLY A 195 44.87 -14.24 -67.46
C GLY A 195 43.71 -13.24 -67.57
N VAL A 196 43.71 -12.13 -66.80
CA VAL A 196 42.71 -11.07 -66.93
C VAL A 196 42.95 -10.28 -68.22
N THR A 197 41.92 -10.13 -69.06
CA THR A 197 42.03 -9.62 -70.44
C THR A 197 41.54 -8.19 -70.66
N GLY A 198 40.83 -7.61 -69.69
CA GLY A 198 40.35 -6.24 -69.70
C GLY A 198 39.83 -5.84 -68.33
N ASP A 199 39.53 -4.54 -68.16
CA ASP A 199 38.87 -4.03 -66.95
C ASP A 199 37.48 -4.68 -66.81
N MET A 200 37.05 -4.92 -65.58
CA MET A 200 35.74 -5.51 -65.27
C MET A 200 34.92 -4.49 -64.47
N ASP A 201 33.85 -3.95 -65.08
CA ASP A 201 32.97 -2.96 -64.43
C ASP A 201 31.99 -3.65 -63.46
N ALA A 202 31.55 -2.93 -62.43
CA ALA A 202 30.48 -3.35 -61.52
C ALA A 202 29.15 -3.57 -62.29
N GLY A 203 28.45 -4.65 -61.97
CA GLY A 203 27.32 -5.17 -62.74
C GLY A 203 27.74 -5.90 -64.04
N GLY A 204 29.02 -5.89 -64.39
CA GLY A 204 29.60 -6.60 -65.54
C GLY A 204 29.91 -8.06 -65.25
N GLY A 205 30.69 -8.66 -66.16
CA GLY A 205 31.08 -10.07 -66.13
C GLY A 205 32.60 -10.28 -66.11
N LEU A 206 33.02 -11.52 -65.81
CA LEU A 206 34.42 -11.89 -65.66
C LEU A 206 35.19 -11.94 -66.99
N ALA A 207 36.24 -11.12 -67.11
CA ALA A 207 37.04 -10.95 -68.33
C ALA A 207 38.35 -11.77 -68.33
N LEU A 208 38.27 -13.11 -68.33
CA LEU A 208 39.44 -14.01 -68.37
C LEU A 208 39.76 -14.55 -69.78
N ASP A 209 41.03 -14.85 -70.06
CA ASP A 209 41.43 -15.43 -71.34
C ASP A 209 40.93 -16.87 -71.54
N GLY A 210 40.78 -17.27 -72.80
CA GLY A 210 40.20 -18.57 -73.17
C GLY A 210 41.02 -19.80 -72.74
N ALA A 211 42.29 -19.64 -72.37
CA ALA A 211 43.13 -20.74 -71.88
C ALA A 211 42.98 -20.92 -70.37
N THR A 212 42.93 -19.82 -69.64
CA THR A 212 42.64 -19.72 -68.21
C THR A 212 41.24 -20.26 -67.92
N VAL A 213 40.25 -19.80 -68.68
CA VAL A 213 38.86 -20.28 -68.67
C VAL A 213 38.77 -21.80 -68.86
N ALA A 214 39.51 -22.37 -69.82
CA ALA A 214 39.45 -23.80 -70.12
C ALA A 214 40.08 -24.70 -69.05
N ALA A 215 40.80 -24.14 -68.07
CA ALA A 215 41.40 -24.86 -66.95
C ALA A 215 40.52 -24.88 -65.68
N LEU A 216 39.47 -24.05 -65.63
CA LEU A 216 38.53 -23.98 -64.51
C LEU A 216 37.54 -25.15 -64.53
N THR A 217 37.05 -25.52 -63.34
CA THR A 217 36.02 -26.56 -63.18
C THR A 217 34.84 -26.09 -62.32
N ALA A 218 33.63 -26.48 -62.71
CA ALA A 218 32.40 -26.19 -61.99
C ALA A 218 32.48 -26.57 -60.51
N GLY A 219 32.06 -25.65 -59.64
CA GLY A 219 32.18 -25.73 -58.18
C GLY A 219 33.44 -25.07 -57.61
N GLN A 220 34.40 -24.62 -58.44
CA GLN A 220 35.51 -23.79 -57.96
C GLN A 220 35.04 -22.39 -57.59
N VAL A 221 35.68 -21.77 -56.60
CA VAL A 221 35.44 -20.39 -56.17
C VAL A 221 36.67 -19.55 -56.52
N LEU A 222 36.43 -18.38 -57.11
CA LEU A 222 37.45 -17.36 -57.38
C LEU A 222 37.31 -16.24 -56.37
N ARG A 223 38.42 -15.79 -55.79
CA ARG A 223 38.51 -14.52 -55.05
C ARG A 223 39.06 -13.45 -55.98
N ILE A 224 38.42 -12.29 -55.99
CA ILE A 224 38.75 -11.14 -56.83
C ILE A 224 38.86 -9.93 -55.91
N ARG A 225 39.94 -9.16 -56.03
CA ARG A 225 40.10 -7.87 -55.31
C ARG A 225 40.99 -6.92 -56.09
N GLN A 226 40.97 -5.66 -55.72
CA GLN A 226 42.04 -4.74 -56.08
C GLN A 226 43.27 -4.92 -55.16
N THR A 227 44.48 -4.97 -55.73
CA THR A 227 45.74 -5.08 -54.99
C THR A 227 45.90 -3.94 -54.00
N GLY A 228 45.91 -4.27 -52.70
CA GLY A 228 46.11 -3.31 -51.61
C GLY A 228 44.84 -2.65 -51.08
N ASP A 229 43.66 -3.00 -51.58
CA ASP A 229 42.36 -2.57 -51.02
C ASP A 229 41.44 -3.77 -50.80
N ASP A 230 41.46 -4.32 -49.59
CA ASP A 230 40.65 -5.48 -49.23
C ASP A 230 39.13 -5.16 -49.18
N SER A 231 38.71 -3.89 -49.21
CA SER A 231 37.29 -3.50 -49.18
C SER A 231 36.55 -3.75 -50.50
N THR A 232 37.29 -3.94 -51.59
CA THR A 232 36.77 -4.32 -52.92
C THR A 232 36.77 -5.84 -53.14
N THR A 233 37.02 -6.65 -52.11
CA THR A 233 37.11 -8.11 -52.26
C THR A 233 35.73 -8.74 -52.47
N GLU A 234 35.58 -9.53 -53.54
CA GLU A 234 34.41 -10.35 -53.83
C GLU A 234 34.78 -11.79 -54.21
N PHE A 235 33.80 -12.70 -54.13
CA PHE A 235 33.98 -14.13 -54.42
C PHE A 235 32.91 -14.63 -55.38
N VAL A 236 33.32 -15.27 -56.48
CA VAL A 236 32.43 -15.78 -57.53
C VAL A 236 32.56 -17.30 -57.65
N THR A 237 31.46 -18.02 -57.85
CA THR A 237 31.47 -19.49 -57.98
C THR A 237 31.30 -19.89 -59.44
N ILE A 238 32.16 -20.77 -59.95
CA ILE A 238 32.05 -21.25 -61.34
C ILE A 238 30.92 -22.29 -61.43
N THR A 239 29.81 -21.96 -62.08
CA THR A 239 28.61 -22.81 -62.12
C THR A 239 28.60 -23.87 -63.22
N ALA A 240 29.34 -23.72 -64.33
CA ALA A 240 29.34 -24.67 -65.45
C ALA A 240 30.71 -24.87 -66.15
N ASN A 241 30.89 -26.04 -66.78
CA ASN A 241 32.13 -26.45 -67.48
C ASN A 241 32.10 -26.14 -68.99
N ALA A 242 32.01 -24.88 -69.41
CA ALA A 242 32.30 -24.48 -70.79
C ALA A 242 32.54 -22.97 -70.94
N ALA A 243 33.38 -22.58 -71.90
CA ALA A 243 33.78 -21.21 -72.21
C ALA A 243 32.68 -20.31 -72.84
N ALA A 244 31.41 -20.55 -72.50
CA ALA A 244 30.25 -19.81 -73.01
C ALA A 244 29.32 -19.27 -71.91
N ASP A 245 29.42 -19.77 -70.68
CA ASP A 245 28.55 -19.39 -69.55
C ASP A 245 29.37 -18.87 -68.36
N PHE A 246 29.99 -17.68 -68.52
CA PHE A 246 30.44 -16.84 -67.38
C PHE A 246 29.39 -15.76 -67.04
N ASP A 247 28.12 -16.07 -67.27
CA ASP A 247 26.99 -15.17 -67.00
C ASP A 247 26.39 -15.42 -65.60
N GLU A 248 27.26 -15.42 -64.59
CA GLU A 248 26.93 -14.87 -63.26
C GLU A 248 27.21 -13.36 -63.30
N GLY A 249 26.52 -12.68 -64.21
CA GLY A 249 26.66 -11.25 -64.44
C GLY A 249 26.04 -10.46 -63.28
N THR A 250 26.86 -10.10 -62.30
CA THR A 250 26.85 -8.82 -61.58
C THR A 250 28.03 -8.81 -60.60
N LEU A 251 29.24 -8.46 -61.08
CA LEU A 251 30.36 -8.15 -60.17
C LEU A 251 29.98 -6.97 -59.27
N LEU A 252 30.37 -6.98 -58.00
CA LEU A 252 29.96 -5.92 -57.07
C LEU A 252 30.77 -4.63 -57.27
N PHE A 253 32.05 -4.77 -57.65
CA PHE A 253 32.98 -3.65 -57.75
C PHE A 253 33.61 -3.53 -59.14
N ASP A 254 34.08 -2.32 -59.47
CA ASP A 254 34.94 -2.09 -60.62
C ASP A 254 36.34 -2.66 -60.30
N HIS A 255 36.82 -3.58 -61.13
CA HIS A 255 38.16 -4.20 -61.03
C HIS A 255 39.01 -3.85 -62.25
N PRO A 256 39.83 -2.80 -62.19
CA PRO A 256 40.75 -2.46 -63.28
C PRO A 256 41.82 -3.54 -63.46
N GLN A 257 42.01 -4.01 -64.70
CA GLN A 257 42.96 -5.05 -65.12
C GLN A 257 44.38 -4.78 -64.59
N ALA A 258 44.78 -3.50 -64.53
CA ALA A 258 46.11 -3.09 -64.10
C ALA A 258 46.39 -3.30 -62.59
N THR A 259 45.35 -3.53 -61.79
CA THR A 259 45.44 -3.59 -60.32
C THR A 259 44.55 -4.67 -59.68
N VAL A 260 43.97 -5.58 -60.46
CA VAL A 260 43.15 -6.69 -59.92
C VAL A 260 44.02 -7.91 -59.64
N GLU A 261 43.72 -8.63 -58.57
CA GLU A 261 44.20 -9.99 -58.28
C GLU A 261 43.04 -10.97 -58.42
N VAL A 262 43.24 -12.07 -59.15
CA VAL A 262 42.27 -13.16 -59.31
C VAL A 262 42.91 -14.47 -58.90
N MET A 263 42.40 -15.10 -57.84
CA MET A 263 42.92 -16.36 -57.31
C MET A 263 41.84 -17.43 -57.16
N VAL A 264 42.16 -18.68 -57.49
CA VAL A 264 41.32 -19.83 -57.12
C VAL A 264 41.49 -20.08 -55.63
N VAL A 265 40.40 -20.03 -54.86
CA VAL A 265 40.41 -20.25 -53.41
C VAL A 265 39.66 -21.52 -53.03
N THR A 266 40.10 -22.15 -51.94
CA THR A 266 39.32 -23.19 -51.27
C THR A 266 38.71 -22.62 -50.00
N MET A 267 37.39 -22.56 -49.94
CA MET A 267 36.61 -22.22 -48.74
C MET A 267 36.33 -23.50 -47.96
N GLY A 268 36.69 -23.52 -46.67
CA GLY A 268 36.40 -24.63 -45.78
C GLY A 268 35.30 -24.25 -44.81
N ASP A 269 34.15 -24.94 -44.88
CA ASP A 269 33.03 -24.72 -43.96
C ASP A 269 33.49 -24.79 -42.50
N SER A 270 33.24 -23.74 -41.73
CA SER A 270 33.36 -23.79 -40.28
C SER A 270 32.12 -24.46 -39.68
N ALA A 271 32.27 -25.09 -38.52
CA ALA A 271 31.26 -26.02 -37.98
C ALA A 271 29.98 -25.35 -37.45
N THR A 272 29.81 -24.04 -37.61
CA THR A 272 28.75 -23.24 -36.99
C THR A 272 28.10 -22.33 -38.02
N ALA A 273 26.78 -22.48 -38.23
CA ALA A 273 25.97 -21.62 -39.07
C ALA A 273 24.82 -21.01 -38.27
N THR A 274 24.37 -19.83 -38.67
CA THR A 274 23.25 -19.08 -38.08
C THR A 274 22.19 -18.78 -39.16
N THR A 275 21.15 -18.00 -38.87
CA THR A 275 20.13 -17.58 -39.86
C THR A 275 19.94 -16.07 -39.85
N VAL A 276 19.48 -15.51 -40.96
CA VAL A 276 19.04 -14.10 -41.04
C VAL A 276 17.76 -13.90 -40.20
N ASP A 277 17.72 -12.85 -39.39
CA ASP A 277 16.60 -12.46 -38.52
C ASP A 277 15.85 -11.28 -39.15
N GLY A 278 14.83 -11.58 -39.96
CA GLY A 278 14.03 -10.58 -40.67
C GLY A 278 14.42 -10.35 -42.15
N ALA A 279 13.46 -9.84 -42.93
CA ALA A 279 13.61 -9.69 -44.37
C ALA A 279 14.66 -8.62 -44.74
N THR A 280 15.76 -9.07 -45.32
CA THR A 280 16.89 -8.21 -45.69
C THR A 280 16.87 -7.93 -47.20
N ALA A 281 16.81 -6.64 -47.57
CA ALA A 281 16.76 -6.23 -48.97
C ALA A 281 18.11 -6.44 -49.70
N ALA A 282 18.05 -6.65 -51.01
CA ALA A 282 19.23 -6.52 -51.87
C ALA A 282 19.82 -5.10 -51.70
N GLY A 283 21.14 -5.02 -51.58
CA GLY A 283 21.89 -3.81 -51.26
C GLY A 283 22.16 -3.57 -49.76
N ALA A 284 21.72 -4.46 -48.86
CA ALA A 284 21.98 -4.31 -47.43
C ALA A 284 23.42 -4.68 -47.03
N GLY A 285 24.07 -3.83 -46.22
CA GLY A 285 25.40 -4.06 -45.62
C GLY A 285 25.38 -4.42 -44.12
N ILE A 286 24.19 -4.48 -43.51
CA ILE A 286 23.98 -5.00 -42.16
C ILE A 286 22.93 -6.11 -42.28
N VAL A 287 23.22 -7.25 -41.68
CA VAL A 287 22.34 -8.41 -41.64
C VAL A 287 22.06 -8.72 -40.18
N ALA A 288 20.84 -8.46 -39.75
CA ALA A 288 20.35 -8.99 -38.49
C ALA A 288 20.40 -10.53 -38.60
N VAL A 289 21.04 -11.19 -37.64
CA VAL A 289 21.19 -12.64 -37.61
C VAL A 289 20.81 -13.15 -36.23
N ALA A 290 20.19 -14.32 -36.17
CA ALA A 290 19.64 -14.91 -34.95
C ALA A 290 20.70 -15.20 -33.87
N ALA A 291 21.97 -15.33 -34.26
CA ALA A 291 23.12 -15.45 -33.37
C ALA A 291 24.43 -15.11 -34.10
N THR A 292 25.41 -14.55 -33.37
CA THR A 292 26.75 -14.17 -33.86
C THR A 292 27.88 -14.94 -33.19
N ALA A 293 27.56 -16.01 -32.46
CA ALA A 293 28.54 -16.82 -31.77
C ALA A 293 29.51 -17.50 -32.75
N GLY A 294 30.82 -17.29 -32.56
CA GLY A 294 31.85 -17.76 -33.47
C GLY A 294 32.07 -16.88 -34.71
N MET A 295 31.41 -15.72 -34.79
CA MET A 295 31.66 -14.68 -35.79
C MET A 295 32.59 -13.61 -35.20
N ALA A 296 33.73 -13.38 -35.84
CA ALA A 296 34.67 -12.30 -35.52
C ALA A 296 34.88 -11.39 -36.75
N GLU A 297 35.34 -10.16 -36.52
CA GLU A 297 35.78 -9.26 -37.59
C GLU A 297 36.90 -9.93 -38.41
N GLY A 298 36.69 -10.01 -39.74
CA GLY A 298 37.59 -10.68 -40.68
C GLY A 298 37.21 -12.11 -41.07
N ASP A 299 36.25 -12.76 -40.40
CA ASP A 299 35.73 -14.05 -40.85
C ASP A 299 34.98 -13.92 -42.18
N VAL A 300 34.90 -14.97 -43.00
CA VAL A 300 34.07 -14.97 -44.21
C VAL A 300 32.78 -15.75 -43.92
N VAL A 301 31.63 -15.25 -44.37
CA VAL A 301 30.33 -15.90 -44.25
C VAL A 301 29.69 -16.10 -45.62
N ALA A 302 28.96 -17.21 -45.76
CA ALA A 302 28.16 -17.51 -46.95
C ALA A 302 26.67 -17.44 -46.61
N ILE A 303 25.87 -16.68 -47.37
CA ILE A 303 24.44 -16.49 -47.14
C ILE A 303 23.66 -17.24 -48.22
N GLY A 304 22.78 -18.17 -47.80
CA GLY A 304 22.01 -19.05 -48.67
C GLY A 304 22.69 -20.37 -49.03
N THR A 305 22.14 -21.09 -50.02
CA THR A 305 22.60 -22.42 -50.46
C THR A 305 23.04 -22.43 -51.92
N ALA A 306 23.99 -23.29 -52.27
CA ALA A 306 24.43 -23.46 -53.66
C ALA A 306 23.26 -23.87 -54.60
N PRO A 307 23.22 -23.37 -55.85
CA PRO A 307 24.20 -22.49 -56.49
C PRO A 307 24.05 -21.00 -56.11
N THR A 308 22.91 -20.57 -55.57
CA THR A 308 22.56 -19.15 -55.35
C THR A 308 22.98 -18.63 -53.97
N ARG A 309 24.22 -18.89 -53.55
CA ARG A 309 24.76 -18.40 -52.26
C ARG A 309 25.80 -17.31 -52.48
N GLU A 310 25.76 -16.30 -51.63
CA GLU A 310 26.62 -15.12 -51.70
C GLU A 310 27.65 -15.17 -50.56
N PHE A 311 28.87 -14.66 -50.78
CA PHE A 311 29.93 -14.66 -49.76
C PHE A 311 30.33 -13.24 -49.38
N HIS A 312 30.47 -12.97 -48.08
CA HIS A 312 30.77 -11.66 -47.51
C HIS A 312 31.77 -11.77 -46.37
N VAL A 313 32.55 -10.72 -46.10
CA VAL A 313 33.44 -10.68 -44.92
C VAL A 313 32.71 -10.04 -43.75
N VAL A 314 32.75 -10.69 -42.59
CA VAL A 314 32.23 -10.20 -41.32
C VAL A 314 33.02 -8.98 -40.88
N ARG A 315 32.32 -7.91 -40.48
CA ARG A 315 32.95 -6.65 -40.05
C ARG A 315 32.75 -6.34 -38.57
N THR A 316 31.54 -6.45 -38.00
CA THR A 316 31.29 -6.05 -36.58
C THR A 316 30.00 -6.67 -36.01
N VAL A 317 29.87 -6.77 -34.68
CA VAL A 317 28.70 -7.26 -33.91
C VAL A 317 28.16 -6.16 -32.93
N VAL A 318 26.83 -5.96 -32.71
CA VAL A 318 26.17 -4.95 -31.79
C VAL A 318 25.49 -5.55 -30.53
N SER A 319 24.24 -5.26 -30.02
CA SER A 319 23.71 -5.77 -28.68
C SER A 319 22.17 -5.99 -28.44
N GLN A 320 21.73 -7.05 -27.72
CA GLN A 320 20.32 -7.35 -27.25
C GLN A 320 20.14 -7.21 -25.72
N LEU A 321 18.91 -7.00 -25.25
CA LEU A 321 18.52 -6.86 -23.84
C LEU A 321 17.34 -7.79 -23.45
N SER A 322 17.42 -8.47 -22.30
CA SER A 322 16.32 -9.26 -21.70
C SER A 322 15.57 -8.48 -20.61
N VAL A 323 14.27 -8.73 -20.46
CA VAL A 323 13.37 -8.03 -19.51
C VAL A 323 12.74 -9.03 -18.52
N ALA A 324 13.03 -8.85 -17.22
CA ALA A 324 12.75 -9.84 -16.18
C ALA A 324 11.32 -9.80 -15.62
N THR A 325 10.89 -8.60 -15.22
CA THR A 325 9.81 -8.40 -14.23
C THR A 325 8.48 -8.01 -14.87
N THR A 326 8.51 -7.28 -15.99
CA THR A 326 7.32 -6.81 -16.70
C THR A 326 7.57 -6.81 -18.21
N PRO A 327 6.88 -7.64 -19.01
CA PRO A 327 6.97 -7.53 -20.47
C PRO A 327 6.35 -6.20 -20.92
N THR A 328 6.73 -5.72 -22.10
CA THR A 328 6.17 -4.48 -22.66
C THR A 328 4.64 -4.52 -22.71
N LEU A 329 4.00 -3.47 -22.23
CA LEU A 329 2.55 -3.29 -22.19
C LEU A 329 2.03 -2.64 -23.48
N ALA A 330 2.91 -2.02 -24.27
CA ALA A 330 2.57 -1.39 -25.54
C ALA A 330 3.44 -1.87 -26.72
N ILE A 331 3.04 -1.47 -27.93
CA ILE A 331 3.88 -1.63 -29.12
C ILE A 331 4.80 -0.40 -29.20
N HIS A 332 6.10 -0.66 -29.26
CA HIS A 332 7.16 0.35 -29.37
C HIS A 332 7.88 0.16 -30.71
N ALA A 333 8.04 1.25 -31.47
CA ALA A 333 8.70 1.21 -32.77
C ALA A 333 10.24 1.13 -32.64
N THR A 334 10.92 0.73 -33.72
CA THR A 334 12.36 0.99 -33.86
C THR A 334 12.65 2.48 -33.63
N GLY A 335 13.70 2.80 -32.88
CA GLY A 335 14.09 4.18 -32.54
C GLY A 335 13.40 4.80 -31.32
N VAL A 336 12.59 4.04 -30.56
CA VAL A 336 12.13 4.44 -29.21
C VAL A 336 13.33 4.63 -28.29
N GLU A 337 13.38 5.76 -27.58
CA GLU A 337 14.47 6.10 -26.65
C GLU A 337 14.37 5.23 -25.39
N ILE A 338 15.52 4.75 -24.90
CA ILE A 338 15.67 3.95 -23.68
C ILE A 338 16.66 4.66 -22.77
N ARG A 339 16.24 5.03 -21.56
CA ARG A 339 17.08 5.69 -20.54
C ARG A 339 17.19 4.86 -19.27
N LYS A 340 18.40 4.68 -18.75
CA LYS A 340 18.60 4.17 -17.38
C LYS A 340 18.04 5.13 -16.33
N GLN A 341 17.42 4.57 -15.30
CA GLN A 341 16.78 5.29 -14.21
C GLN A 341 17.48 5.01 -12.87
N VAL A 342 17.30 5.90 -11.90
CA VAL A 342 17.78 5.76 -10.51
C VAL A 342 16.63 5.90 -9.52
N ASP A 343 16.74 5.16 -8.41
CA ASP A 343 15.79 5.15 -7.31
C ASP A 343 15.95 6.39 -6.42
N LEU A 344 14.89 7.18 -6.22
CA LEU A 344 14.96 8.45 -5.48
C LEU A 344 14.07 8.46 -4.22
N LEU A 345 12.81 8.04 -4.35
CA LEU A 345 11.85 7.97 -3.24
C LEU A 345 11.07 6.66 -3.32
N ARG A 346 10.89 5.94 -2.22
CA ARG A 346 9.93 4.81 -2.16
C ARG A 346 8.61 5.32 -1.66
N VAL A 347 7.54 5.06 -2.40
CA VAL A 347 6.17 5.17 -1.88
C VAL A 347 5.81 3.89 -1.17
N HIS A 348 5.30 4.02 0.03
CA HIS A 348 4.66 2.98 0.81
C HIS A 348 3.17 3.29 0.91
N ALA A 349 2.32 2.27 0.94
CA ALA A 349 0.98 2.38 1.50
C ALA A 349 1.07 2.94 2.93
N ARG A 350 0.07 3.71 3.37
CA ARG A 350 0.04 4.21 4.75
C ARG A 350 -0.09 3.08 5.78
N ASP A 351 -0.93 2.09 5.48
CA ASP A 351 -1.21 0.94 6.32
C ASP A 351 -1.14 -0.31 5.43
N GLU A 352 -0.78 -1.44 6.02
CA GLU A 352 -0.64 -2.76 5.40
C GLU A 352 -1.94 -3.18 4.67
N GLY A 353 -1.84 -4.12 3.73
CA GLY A 353 -3.01 -4.75 3.10
C GLY A 353 -3.11 -4.60 1.58
N GLY A 354 -3.84 -5.52 0.95
CA GLY A 354 -4.02 -5.60 -0.50
C GLY A 354 -4.87 -4.49 -1.10
N TRP A 355 -5.53 -3.68 -0.27
CA TRP A 355 -6.24 -2.47 -0.71
C TRP A 355 -5.34 -1.50 -1.48
N ALA A 356 -4.07 -1.43 -1.08
CA ALA A 356 -3.10 -0.48 -1.60
C ALA A 356 -2.58 -0.84 -3.00
N ASN A 357 -2.77 -2.07 -3.47
CA ASN A 357 -2.44 -2.49 -4.85
C ASN A 357 -3.35 -1.80 -5.91
N ARG A 358 -4.38 -1.06 -5.47
CA ARG A 358 -5.21 -0.16 -6.28
C ARG A 358 -4.78 1.30 -6.23
N LEU A 359 -3.74 1.64 -5.47
CA LEU A 359 -3.16 2.98 -5.48
C LEU A 359 -2.35 3.18 -6.76
N ARG A 360 -2.51 4.36 -7.35
CA ARG A 360 -1.65 4.89 -8.40
C ARG A 360 -1.03 6.18 -7.92
N VAL A 361 0.24 6.36 -8.23
CA VAL A 361 0.99 7.59 -7.96
C VAL A 361 1.56 8.13 -9.26
N ARG A 362 1.56 9.44 -9.38
CA ARG A 362 2.08 10.18 -10.53
C ARG A 362 2.74 11.44 -10.02
N ALA A 363 3.96 11.72 -10.45
CA ALA A 363 4.54 13.05 -10.30
C ALA A 363 4.72 13.75 -11.64
N THR A 364 4.66 15.08 -11.57
CA THR A 364 4.76 16.02 -12.69
C THR A 364 5.54 17.25 -12.25
N ALA A 365 6.28 17.90 -13.16
CA ALA A 365 7.01 19.13 -12.85
C ALA A 365 6.07 20.23 -12.31
N ALA A 366 6.44 20.86 -11.19
CA ALA A 366 5.70 21.93 -10.53
C ALA A 366 6.66 22.98 -9.97
N PRO A 367 7.42 23.69 -10.84
CA PRO A 367 8.48 24.62 -10.45
C PRO A 367 7.95 25.73 -9.54
N LEU A 368 8.66 26.00 -8.44
CA LEU A 368 8.41 27.18 -7.60
C LEU A 368 8.88 28.50 -8.23
N ASN A 369 9.90 28.44 -9.09
CA ASN A 369 10.52 29.60 -9.71
C ASN A 369 10.90 29.31 -11.18
N GLU A 370 10.52 30.24 -12.06
CA GLU A 370 11.09 30.38 -13.40
C GLU A 370 11.63 31.81 -13.52
N THR A 371 12.91 31.94 -13.84
CA THR A 371 13.61 33.21 -13.95
C THR A 371 14.70 33.15 -15.02
N THR A 372 15.52 34.19 -15.11
CA THR A 372 16.71 34.22 -15.96
C THR A 372 17.93 34.71 -15.19
N VAL A 373 19.11 34.33 -15.66
CA VAL A 373 20.38 34.90 -15.21
C VAL A 373 20.36 36.41 -15.53
N ALA A 374 20.47 37.26 -14.50
CA ALA A 374 20.38 38.72 -14.61
C ALA A 374 21.75 39.41 -14.69
N VAL A 375 22.81 38.73 -14.27
CA VAL A 375 24.22 39.14 -14.48
C VAL A 375 24.98 37.91 -14.94
N ALA A 376 25.73 38.02 -16.04
CA ALA A 376 26.56 36.93 -16.52
C ALA A 376 27.61 36.54 -15.46
N ALA A 377 27.81 35.24 -15.29
CA ALA A 377 28.69 34.66 -14.27
C ALA A 377 29.63 33.63 -14.92
N LEU A 378 30.87 33.55 -14.43
CA LEU A 378 31.84 32.58 -14.90
C LEU A 378 31.76 31.28 -14.10
N THR A 379 32.29 30.22 -14.67
CA THR A 379 32.45 28.92 -14.00
C THR A 379 33.17 29.09 -12.66
N GLY A 380 32.53 28.67 -11.57
CA GLY A 380 32.99 28.79 -10.18
C GLY A 380 32.46 30.00 -9.41
N ASP A 381 31.76 30.95 -10.06
CA ASP A 381 31.18 32.11 -9.35
C ASP A 381 30.04 31.70 -8.41
N SER A 382 30.03 32.24 -7.19
CA SER A 382 28.95 32.11 -6.20
C SER A 382 29.03 33.28 -5.21
N PRO A 383 27.93 34.00 -4.92
CA PRO A 383 26.59 33.84 -5.49
C PRO A 383 26.50 34.33 -6.94
N ILE A 384 25.56 33.77 -7.70
CA ILE A 384 25.13 34.30 -9.00
C ILE A 384 23.93 35.23 -8.83
N THR A 385 23.69 36.15 -9.79
CA THR A 385 22.53 37.05 -9.75
C THR A 385 21.46 36.64 -10.76
N LEU A 386 20.28 36.29 -10.26
CA LEU A 386 19.09 35.96 -11.06
C LEU A 386 18.12 37.15 -11.13
N GLY A 387 17.14 37.08 -12.03
CA GLY A 387 16.06 38.08 -12.12
C GLY A 387 15.20 38.11 -10.85
N THR A 388 15.05 36.97 -10.18
CA THR A 388 14.48 36.84 -8.84
C THR A 388 14.87 35.51 -8.21
N GLY A 389 15.32 35.52 -6.95
CA GLY A 389 15.51 34.32 -6.13
C GLY A 389 14.27 33.92 -5.32
N VAL A 390 13.14 34.64 -5.44
CA VAL A 390 11.90 34.34 -4.70
C VAL A 390 11.38 32.97 -5.08
N GLY A 391 11.23 32.08 -4.09
CA GLY A 391 10.82 30.69 -4.29
C GLY A 391 11.97 29.69 -4.32
N LEU A 392 13.23 30.15 -4.40
CA LEU A 392 14.42 29.31 -4.24
C LEU A 392 14.86 29.30 -2.78
N TYR A 393 15.06 28.10 -2.23
CA TYR A 393 15.52 27.88 -0.86
C TYR A 393 16.81 27.03 -0.87
N PRO A 394 17.56 26.97 0.26
CA PRO A 394 18.54 25.91 0.44
C PRO A 394 17.92 24.54 0.16
N GLY A 395 18.60 23.72 -0.65
CA GLY A 395 18.09 22.43 -1.12
C GLY A 395 17.18 22.48 -2.36
N SER A 396 16.79 23.65 -2.87
CA SER A 396 16.19 23.74 -4.21
C SER A 396 17.23 23.31 -5.26
N VAL A 397 16.79 22.57 -6.28
CA VAL A 397 17.62 22.25 -7.45
C VAL A 397 17.13 23.10 -8.61
N VAL A 398 18.05 23.73 -9.34
CA VAL A 398 17.76 24.53 -10.52
C VAL A 398 18.34 23.88 -11.78
N SER A 399 17.51 23.78 -12.81
CA SER A 399 17.92 23.55 -14.19
C SER A 399 18.25 24.90 -14.82
N ILE A 400 19.41 24.99 -15.47
CA ILE A 400 19.84 26.18 -16.21
C ILE A 400 19.89 25.80 -17.69
N ALA A 401 19.17 26.54 -18.52
CA ALA A 401 19.01 26.23 -19.94
C ALA A 401 19.36 27.43 -20.84
N ARG A 402 20.09 27.14 -21.93
CA ARG A 402 20.45 28.09 -22.98
C ARG A 402 19.72 27.73 -24.27
N ALA A 403 18.94 28.68 -24.80
CA ALA A 403 18.12 28.48 -25.99
C ALA A 403 17.20 27.22 -25.94
N GLY A 404 16.78 26.80 -24.74
CA GLY A 404 15.93 25.62 -24.52
C GLY A 404 16.67 24.31 -24.25
N THR A 405 18.00 24.28 -24.30
CA THR A 405 18.82 23.11 -23.93
C THR A 405 19.36 23.29 -22.52
N GLU A 406 19.15 22.31 -21.62
CA GLU A 406 19.77 22.28 -20.29
C GLU A 406 21.30 22.21 -20.44
N ILE A 407 22.02 23.15 -19.81
CA ILE A 407 23.49 23.26 -19.84
C ILE A 407 24.13 22.93 -18.48
N ALA A 408 23.37 23.07 -17.40
CA ALA A 408 23.81 22.74 -16.05
C ALA A 408 22.59 22.48 -15.16
N ARG A 409 22.78 21.66 -14.13
CA ARG A 409 21.79 21.45 -13.08
C ARG A 409 22.49 21.45 -11.74
N GLN A 410 22.06 22.31 -10.82
CA GLN A 410 22.79 22.60 -9.60
C GLN A 410 21.87 22.81 -8.39
N ARG A 411 22.41 22.50 -7.22
CA ARG A 411 21.74 22.68 -5.93
C ARG A 411 22.02 24.07 -5.38
N VAL A 412 20.99 24.70 -4.83
CA VAL A 412 21.05 26.01 -4.16
C VAL A 412 21.43 25.78 -2.69
N THR A 413 22.45 26.49 -2.21
CA THR A 413 22.88 26.45 -0.80
C THR A 413 22.35 27.63 0.01
N GLY A 414 22.02 28.74 -0.64
CA GLY A 414 21.57 29.98 0.00
C GLY A 414 20.92 30.95 -0.99
N THR A 415 20.02 31.80 -0.49
CA THR A 415 19.29 32.80 -1.29
C THR A 415 19.22 34.13 -0.53
N SER A 416 19.62 35.22 -1.18
CA SER A 416 19.55 36.60 -0.66
C SER A 416 18.91 37.52 -1.70
N GLY A 417 17.58 37.51 -1.77
CA GLY A 417 16.80 38.33 -2.70
C GLY A 417 16.92 37.89 -4.16
N ALA A 418 17.91 38.44 -4.87
CA ALA A 418 18.26 38.09 -6.25
C ALA A 418 19.61 37.36 -6.38
N GLU A 419 20.42 37.36 -5.30
CA GLU A 419 21.67 36.62 -5.21
C GLU A 419 21.37 35.19 -4.75
N VAL A 420 21.91 34.20 -5.47
CA VAL A 420 21.70 32.76 -5.22
C VAL A 420 23.05 32.08 -5.15
N GLU A 421 23.33 31.42 -4.04
CA GLU A 421 24.53 30.61 -3.86
C GLU A 421 24.29 29.21 -4.44
N LEU A 422 25.16 28.80 -5.36
CA LEU A 422 25.15 27.45 -5.94
C LEU A 422 26.24 26.59 -5.30
N GLU A 423 25.92 25.31 -5.10
CA GLU A 423 26.85 24.30 -4.60
C GLU A 423 28.00 24.10 -5.60
N GLY A 424 29.23 24.38 -5.14
CA GLY A 424 30.44 24.39 -5.97
C GLY A 424 30.64 25.65 -6.82
N GLY A 425 29.73 26.62 -6.76
CA GLY A 425 29.68 27.75 -7.71
C GLY A 425 29.17 27.33 -9.09
N ALA A 426 28.96 28.27 -10.01
CA ALA A 426 28.39 27.98 -11.33
C ALA A 426 29.19 26.89 -12.07
N ALA A 427 28.53 25.81 -12.51
CA ALA A 427 29.20 24.65 -13.14
C ALA A 427 29.69 24.92 -14.57
N VAL A 428 29.13 25.94 -15.22
CA VAL A 428 29.46 26.40 -16.57
C VAL A 428 29.30 27.93 -16.64
N ASP A 429 29.93 28.57 -17.63
CA ASP A 429 29.75 30.01 -17.85
C ASP A 429 28.29 30.33 -18.21
N LEU A 430 27.69 31.26 -17.46
CA LEU A 430 26.29 31.68 -17.55
C LEU A 430 26.16 33.02 -18.26
N ASN A 431 25.29 33.09 -19.27
CA ASN A 431 25.00 34.28 -20.04
C ASN A 431 23.78 35.02 -19.48
N LEU A 432 23.78 36.34 -19.61
CA LEU A 432 22.59 37.16 -19.40
C LEU A 432 21.41 36.64 -20.23
N GLY A 433 20.33 36.27 -19.57
CA GLY A 433 19.13 35.74 -20.23
C GLY A 433 19.07 34.23 -20.41
N ASP A 434 20.06 33.45 -19.96
CA ASP A 434 19.89 32.00 -19.79
C ASP A 434 18.73 31.74 -18.80
N THR A 435 17.86 30.78 -19.11
CA THR A 435 16.68 30.46 -18.29
C THR A 435 17.08 29.63 -17.09
N VAL A 436 16.48 29.90 -15.94
CA VAL A 436 16.68 29.14 -14.70
C VAL A 436 15.31 28.71 -14.17
N THR A 437 15.11 27.40 -14.02
CA THR A 437 13.84 26.79 -13.57
C THR A 437 14.12 25.88 -12.39
N SER A 438 13.38 26.02 -11.29
CA SER A 438 13.50 25.14 -10.13
C SER A 438 12.79 23.81 -10.35
N LEU A 439 13.27 22.74 -9.72
CA LEU A 439 12.90 21.35 -10.06
C LEU A 439 12.03 20.66 -8.99
N GLU A 440 11.12 21.41 -8.38
CA GLU A 440 10.07 20.84 -7.54
C GLU A 440 9.00 20.11 -8.38
N PHE A 441 8.33 19.13 -7.78
CA PHE A 441 7.34 18.29 -8.43
C PHE A 441 6.00 18.28 -7.67
N ALA A 442 4.89 18.17 -8.39
CA ALA A 442 3.60 17.84 -7.80
C ALA A 442 3.44 16.32 -7.77
N LEU A 443 2.96 15.76 -6.65
CA LEU A 443 2.64 14.34 -6.51
C LEU A 443 1.12 14.18 -6.38
N THR A 444 0.51 13.50 -7.35
CA THR A 444 -0.89 13.07 -7.30
C THR A 444 -0.95 11.58 -6.94
N VAL A 445 -1.87 11.24 -6.04
CA VAL A 445 -2.15 9.89 -5.53
C VAL A 445 -3.63 9.60 -5.79
N GLU A 446 -3.94 8.50 -6.47
CA GLU A 446 -5.30 8.07 -6.78
C GLU A 446 -5.53 6.66 -6.23
N LEU A 447 -6.52 6.49 -5.36
CA LEU A 447 -7.05 5.16 -5.02
C LEU A 447 -8.18 4.80 -5.97
N LEU A 448 -8.06 3.67 -6.66
CA LEU A 448 -9.10 3.19 -7.56
C LEU A 448 -10.12 2.27 -6.87
N ASP A 449 -11.37 2.34 -7.29
CA ASP A 449 -12.38 1.33 -6.98
C ASP A 449 -12.17 0.03 -7.78
N GLU A 450 -12.95 -1.01 -7.46
CA GLU A 450 -12.93 -2.30 -8.16
C GLU A 450 -13.29 -2.20 -9.66
N THR A 451 -13.85 -1.08 -10.11
CA THR A 451 -14.16 -0.79 -11.53
C THR A 451 -13.06 -0.01 -12.24
N GLY A 452 -11.97 0.33 -11.55
CA GLY A 452 -10.83 1.09 -12.06
C GLY A 452 -11.05 2.60 -12.12
N ARG A 453 -12.07 3.14 -11.43
CA ARG A 453 -12.34 4.58 -11.34
C ARG A 453 -11.72 5.17 -10.07
N VAL A 454 -11.33 6.44 -10.11
CA VAL A 454 -10.83 7.15 -8.91
C VAL A 454 -11.93 7.23 -7.86
N ALA A 455 -11.71 6.58 -6.71
CA ALA A 455 -12.59 6.59 -5.55
C ALA A 455 -12.21 7.69 -4.55
N MET A 456 -10.92 8.00 -4.47
CA MET A 456 -10.33 9.02 -3.60
C MET A 456 -9.00 9.47 -4.20
N ASP A 457 -8.73 10.77 -4.21
CA ASP A 457 -7.49 11.38 -4.69
C ASP A 457 -6.88 12.32 -3.66
N GLU A 458 -5.56 12.47 -3.73
CA GLU A 458 -4.76 13.44 -2.98
C GLU A 458 -3.73 14.07 -3.93
N SER A 459 -3.42 15.35 -3.76
CA SER A 459 -2.39 16.03 -4.56
C SER A 459 -1.56 16.97 -3.70
N PHE A 460 -0.24 16.95 -3.91
CA PHE A 460 0.76 17.69 -3.14
C PHE A 460 1.68 18.45 -4.09
N ASP A 461 1.45 19.75 -4.27
CA ASP A 461 2.21 20.57 -5.21
C ASP A 461 3.61 20.95 -4.71
N SER A 462 4.53 21.16 -5.64
CA SER A 462 5.87 21.73 -5.42
C SER A 462 6.62 21.12 -4.23
N LEU A 463 6.73 19.80 -4.20
CA LEU A 463 7.57 19.02 -3.30
C LEU A 463 9.03 19.01 -3.80
N ALA A 464 9.96 18.90 -2.86
CA ALA A 464 11.39 18.78 -3.15
C ALA A 464 11.98 17.48 -2.59
N GLN A 465 13.08 17.05 -3.19
CA GLN A 465 13.81 15.84 -2.80
C GLN A 465 14.83 16.09 -1.69
N ASP A 466 15.29 17.33 -1.50
CA ASP A 466 16.36 17.61 -0.55
C ASP A 466 15.83 17.83 0.88
N PRO A 467 16.38 17.14 1.90
CA PRO A 467 15.97 17.30 3.30
C PRO A 467 16.16 18.70 3.89
N THR A 468 17.01 19.56 3.30
CA THR A 468 17.18 20.95 3.75
C THR A 468 16.11 21.89 3.18
N HIS A 469 15.35 21.46 2.17
CA HIS A 469 14.30 22.25 1.55
C HIS A 469 13.03 22.27 2.44
N PRO A 470 12.38 23.43 2.65
CA PRO A 470 11.20 23.55 3.53
C PRO A 470 9.96 22.76 3.04
N ARG A 471 9.97 22.27 1.80
CA ARG A 471 8.94 21.39 1.21
C ARG A 471 9.45 19.99 0.89
N TYR A 472 10.40 19.48 1.66
CA TYR A 472 10.92 18.11 1.53
C TYR A 472 9.78 17.08 1.56
N ALA A 473 9.71 16.23 0.52
CA ALA A 473 8.54 15.41 0.24
C ALA A 473 8.13 14.47 1.39
N PRO A 474 9.03 13.71 2.04
CA PRO A 474 8.68 12.87 3.19
C PRO A 474 8.19 13.64 4.42
N THR A 475 8.56 14.92 4.61
CA THR A 475 8.02 15.74 5.70
C THR A 475 6.61 16.24 5.41
N ILE A 476 6.30 16.58 4.15
CA ILE A 476 4.99 17.11 3.75
C ILE A 476 3.96 15.98 3.59
N VAL A 477 4.27 14.97 2.78
CA VAL A 477 3.37 13.83 2.49
C VAL A 477 3.25 12.94 3.73
N GLY A 478 4.38 12.67 4.40
CA GLY A 478 4.51 11.79 5.55
C GLY A 478 5.61 10.75 5.32
N HIS A 479 6.36 10.44 6.36
CA HIS A 479 7.55 9.59 6.28
C HIS A 479 7.24 8.11 6.59
N PHE A 480 7.93 7.19 5.94
CA PHE A 480 7.99 5.78 6.34
C PHE A 480 9.37 5.47 6.94
N ASP A 481 9.41 4.98 8.17
CA ASP A 481 10.64 4.59 8.85
C ASP A 481 11.02 3.17 8.40
N ARG A 482 12.01 3.09 7.49
CA ARG A 482 12.50 1.80 6.97
C ARG A 482 13.23 0.95 8.02
N ALA A 483 13.81 1.56 9.06
CA ALA A 483 14.52 0.85 10.11
C ALA A 483 13.55 0.18 11.09
N ALA A 484 12.45 0.86 11.41
CA ALA A 484 11.37 0.32 12.23
C ALA A 484 10.37 -0.54 11.44
N GLY A 485 10.28 -0.36 10.12
CA GLY A 485 9.22 -0.93 9.29
C GLY A 485 7.86 -0.25 9.51
N GLU A 486 7.84 1.00 9.95
CA GLU A 486 6.63 1.69 10.41
C GLU A 486 6.28 2.97 9.64
N SER A 487 4.99 3.14 9.35
CA SER A 487 4.43 4.42 8.88
C SER A 487 4.36 5.48 9.98
N ALA A 488 4.97 6.65 9.73
CA ALA A 488 4.89 7.77 10.65
C ALA A 488 3.47 8.34 10.76
N ARG A 489 3.08 8.72 11.98
CA ARG A 489 1.77 9.35 12.25
C ARG A 489 1.65 10.75 11.65
N ALA A 490 2.76 11.46 11.49
CA ALA A 490 2.83 12.78 10.86
C ALA A 490 2.88 12.68 9.33
N GLY A 491 2.41 13.73 8.66
CA GLY A 491 2.22 13.78 7.20
C GLY A 491 0.82 14.25 6.85
N LEU A 492 0.66 14.83 5.66
CA LEU A 492 -0.64 15.30 5.15
C LEU A 492 -1.42 14.23 4.36
N SER A 493 -0.77 13.15 3.92
CA SER A 493 -1.44 12.08 3.18
C SER A 493 -2.23 11.15 4.10
N ASP A 494 -3.44 10.78 3.69
CA ASP A 494 -4.19 9.70 4.31
C ASP A 494 -3.99 8.35 3.59
N LEU A 495 -3.31 8.32 2.43
CA LEU A 495 -3.11 7.12 1.59
C LEU A 495 -1.68 6.53 1.61
N ILE A 496 -0.64 7.37 1.63
CA ILE A 496 0.75 6.94 1.40
C ILE A 496 1.77 7.52 2.38
N ARG A 497 2.96 6.93 2.43
CA ARG A 497 4.15 7.45 3.10
C ARG A 497 5.35 7.37 2.16
N LEU A 498 6.38 8.19 2.40
CA LEU A 498 7.59 8.27 1.58
C LEU A 498 8.85 7.94 2.38
N SER A 499 9.71 7.11 1.79
CA SER A 499 11.10 6.93 2.21
C SER A 499 12.03 7.62 1.22
N ASP A 500 13.08 8.29 1.71
CA ASP A 500 14.14 8.85 0.87
C ASP A 500 15.19 7.78 0.58
N LEU A 501 15.32 7.38 -0.70
CA LEU A 501 16.26 6.35 -1.14
C LEU A 501 17.68 6.90 -1.33
N THR A 502 17.85 8.22 -1.29
CA THR A 502 19.17 8.87 -1.25
C THR A 502 19.78 8.90 0.16
N ARG A 503 19.11 8.29 1.16
CA ARG A 503 19.57 8.14 2.54
C ARG A 503 19.54 6.68 2.99
N ASP A 504 20.44 6.31 3.89
CA ASP A 504 20.41 5.02 4.58
C ASP A 504 19.33 4.95 5.68
N ASP A 505 19.16 3.78 6.29
CA ASP A 505 18.16 3.55 7.34
C ASP A 505 18.48 4.23 8.67
N THR A 506 19.70 4.75 8.86
CA THR A 506 20.03 5.63 9.99
C THR A 506 19.66 7.09 9.71
N GLY A 507 19.19 7.37 8.48
CA GLY A 507 18.94 8.70 7.99
C GLY A 507 20.22 9.48 7.66
N ALA A 508 21.34 8.83 7.35
CA ALA A 508 22.53 9.48 6.79
C ALA A 508 22.46 9.52 5.25
N ASP A 509 23.11 10.51 4.63
CA ASP A 509 23.17 10.58 3.16
C ASP A 509 24.07 9.48 2.58
N LEU A 510 23.62 8.84 1.49
CA LEU A 510 24.45 7.94 0.69
C LEU A 510 25.59 8.71 0.00
N ALA A 511 26.65 7.99 -0.38
CA ALA A 511 27.86 8.60 -0.95
C ALA A 511 27.62 9.39 -2.26
N ASP A 512 26.57 9.04 -2.99
CA ASP A 512 26.11 9.62 -4.25
C ASP A 512 24.85 10.49 -4.12
N ALA A 513 24.30 10.66 -2.90
CA ALA A 513 23.03 11.36 -2.66
C ALA A 513 22.98 12.77 -3.26
N ALA A 514 24.09 13.52 -3.22
CA ALA A 514 24.19 14.85 -3.83
C ALA A 514 24.05 14.82 -5.36
N THR A 515 24.47 13.73 -6.02
CA THR A 515 24.31 13.53 -7.47
C THR A 515 22.89 13.06 -7.80
N LEU A 516 22.36 12.11 -7.00
CA LEU A 516 21.01 11.57 -7.16
C LEU A 516 19.92 12.64 -6.98
N ARG A 517 20.05 13.53 -6.00
CA ARG A 517 19.08 14.62 -5.76
C ARG A 517 19.03 15.67 -6.87
N LEU A 518 20.02 15.72 -7.77
CA LEU A 518 19.94 16.54 -8.98
C LEU A 518 19.01 15.91 -10.03
N SER A 519 18.70 14.61 -9.97
CA SER A 519 17.74 13.99 -10.88
C SER A 519 16.34 14.58 -10.71
N GLN A 520 15.54 14.64 -11.79
CA GLN A 520 14.13 14.99 -11.66
C GLN A 520 13.34 13.74 -11.25
N VAL A 521 12.55 13.82 -10.18
CA VAL A 521 11.59 12.77 -9.83
C VAL A 521 10.46 12.75 -10.86
N MET A 522 10.30 11.58 -11.49
CA MET A 522 9.25 11.16 -12.41
C MET A 522 9.04 11.92 -13.72
N LEU A 523 9.27 11.17 -14.81
CA LEU A 523 8.75 11.47 -16.14
C LEU A 523 7.30 10.99 -16.30
N GLY A 524 6.34 11.75 -15.75
CA GLY A 524 4.95 11.88 -16.21
C GLY A 524 4.00 10.67 -16.17
N LEU A 525 4.48 9.47 -15.84
CA LEU A 525 3.77 8.19 -15.85
C LEU A 525 3.06 7.87 -14.53
N ASN A 526 1.94 7.15 -14.62
CA ASN A 526 1.24 6.58 -13.47
C ASN A 526 1.92 5.26 -13.08
N ARG A 527 2.39 5.14 -11.84
CA ARG A 527 2.94 3.91 -11.25
C ARG A 527 1.91 3.33 -10.27
N GLY A 528 1.58 2.05 -10.41
CA GLY A 528 0.80 1.34 -9.40
C GLY A 528 1.68 0.95 -8.22
N LEU A 529 1.14 0.91 -7.01
CA LEU A 529 1.75 0.18 -5.90
C LEU A 529 1.39 -1.30 -6.04
N ASP A 530 2.27 -2.19 -5.57
CA ASP A 530 2.04 -3.64 -5.55
C ASP A 530 2.70 -4.28 -4.32
N GLY A 531 2.44 -5.57 -4.09
CA GLY A 531 3.01 -6.35 -3.00
C GLY A 531 2.32 -6.20 -1.65
N GLY A 532 1.25 -5.39 -1.55
CA GLY A 532 0.45 -5.33 -0.33
C GLY A 532 -0.40 -6.58 -0.15
N ASP A 533 -0.38 -7.15 1.04
CA ASP A 533 -1.25 -8.26 1.44
C ASP A 533 -1.75 -8.04 2.87
N ASP A 534 -3.01 -8.43 3.13
CA ASP A 534 -3.60 -8.47 4.47
C ASP A 534 -3.28 -9.79 5.20
N ASP A 535 -2.60 -10.73 4.53
CA ASP A 535 -2.30 -12.08 4.99
C ASP A 535 -3.55 -12.78 5.57
N LEU A 536 -4.64 -12.73 4.78
CA LEU A 536 -5.95 -13.27 5.14
C LEU A 536 -5.91 -14.77 5.47
N ALA A 537 -4.88 -15.48 5.00
CA ALA A 537 -4.71 -16.91 5.17
C ALA A 537 -4.25 -17.31 6.59
N THR A 538 -3.41 -16.50 7.25
CA THR A 538 -2.99 -16.81 8.63
C THR A 538 -3.98 -16.33 9.70
N VAL A 539 -4.90 -15.42 9.37
CA VAL A 539 -5.88 -14.86 10.34
C VAL A 539 -6.70 -15.96 11.01
N ASN A 540 -6.45 -16.13 12.31
CA ASN A 540 -7.04 -17.17 13.15
C ASN A 540 -7.50 -16.61 14.50
N GLU A 541 -8.04 -17.45 15.37
CA GLU A 541 -8.59 -17.02 16.66
C GLU A 541 -7.58 -16.27 17.55
N ASN A 542 -6.28 -16.58 17.44
CA ASN A 542 -5.23 -15.89 18.19
C ASN A 542 -5.01 -14.46 17.68
N THR A 543 -5.20 -14.19 16.39
CA THR A 543 -5.13 -12.83 15.82
C THR A 543 -6.18 -11.90 16.46
N TYR A 544 -7.39 -12.41 16.71
CA TYR A 544 -8.44 -11.65 17.42
C TYR A 544 -8.15 -11.55 18.92
N ARG A 545 -7.64 -12.63 19.53
CA ARG A 545 -7.22 -12.62 20.93
C ARG A 545 -6.18 -11.53 21.18
N GLY A 546 -5.19 -11.45 20.29
CA GLY A 546 -4.02 -10.61 20.39
C GLY A 546 -3.04 -11.08 21.47
N ASP A 547 -1.87 -10.47 21.44
CA ASP A 547 -0.81 -10.60 22.44
C ASP A 547 -0.81 -9.39 23.38
N ASP A 548 -0.51 -9.66 24.65
CA ASP A 548 -0.29 -8.62 25.66
C ASP A 548 1.19 -8.25 25.69
N ALA A 549 1.46 -6.95 25.59
CA ALA A 549 2.80 -6.39 25.63
C ALA A 549 2.98 -5.46 26.82
N ALA A 550 4.25 -5.21 27.17
CA ALA A 550 4.60 -4.29 28.25
C ALA A 550 4.26 -2.83 27.86
N ASP A 551 4.56 -2.45 26.62
CA ASP A 551 4.14 -1.16 26.06
C ASP A 551 2.74 -1.26 25.45
N VAL A 552 2.02 -0.13 25.43
CA VAL A 552 0.63 -0.08 24.95
C VAL A 552 0.56 -0.10 23.43
N ALA A 553 1.62 0.37 22.75
CA ALA A 553 1.71 0.41 21.29
C ALA A 553 1.82 -0.98 20.64
N ASP A 554 2.44 -1.93 21.34
CA ASP A 554 2.77 -3.27 20.81
C ASP A 554 1.66 -4.29 21.08
N ARG A 555 0.58 -3.89 21.76
CA ARG A 555 -0.56 -4.77 22.07
C ARG A 555 -1.43 -4.99 20.83
N THR A 556 -1.76 -6.23 20.54
CA THR A 556 -2.57 -6.60 19.36
C THR A 556 -3.98 -7.06 19.73
N GLY A 557 -4.85 -7.25 18.74
CA GLY A 557 -6.19 -7.85 18.91
C GLY A 557 -7.07 -7.18 19.98
N ILE A 558 -7.64 -7.97 20.90
CA ILE A 558 -8.42 -7.45 22.04
C ILE A 558 -7.54 -6.69 23.05
N HIS A 559 -6.27 -7.07 23.21
CA HIS A 559 -5.36 -6.41 24.14
C HIS A 559 -5.11 -4.94 23.77
N ALA A 560 -5.11 -4.58 22.48
CA ALA A 560 -4.99 -3.18 22.02
C ALA A 560 -6.00 -2.22 22.67
N LEU A 561 -7.22 -2.69 22.98
CA LEU A 561 -8.27 -1.88 23.64
C LEU A 561 -7.98 -1.56 25.11
N THR A 562 -6.91 -2.10 25.71
CA THR A 562 -6.59 -1.96 27.14
C THR A 562 -6.34 -0.50 27.52
N GLY A 563 -5.59 0.25 26.72
CA GLY A 563 -5.20 1.64 27.04
C GLY A 563 -6.30 2.71 26.96
N ILE A 564 -7.56 2.34 26.64
CA ILE A 564 -8.63 3.29 26.33
C ILE A 564 -9.73 3.24 27.40
N ASP A 565 -9.53 3.98 28.49
CA ASP A 565 -10.43 3.99 29.65
C ASP A 565 -11.89 4.31 29.30
N ASP A 566 -12.13 5.10 28.25
CA ASP A 566 -13.47 5.56 27.86
C ASP A 566 -14.41 4.44 27.37
N ILE A 567 -13.89 3.26 26.97
CA ILE A 567 -14.68 2.11 26.50
C ILE A 567 -15.53 1.52 27.66
N SER A 568 -16.79 1.20 27.35
CA SER A 568 -17.76 0.59 28.28
C SER A 568 -18.46 -0.66 27.72
N ILE A 569 -18.46 -0.84 26.40
CA ILE A 569 -19.05 -1.99 25.69
C ILE A 569 -17.97 -2.59 24.78
N VAL A 570 -17.80 -3.91 24.76
CA VAL A 570 -16.81 -4.58 23.89
C VAL A 570 -17.51 -5.64 23.02
N ALA A 571 -17.19 -5.65 21.72
CA ALA A 571 -17.65 -6.66 20.76
C ALA A 571 -16.52 -7.09 19.83
N VAL A 572 -16.57 -8.34 19.36
CA VAL A 572 -15.70 -8.86 18.30
C VAL A 572 -16.62 -9.53 17.28
N PRO A 573 -17.18 -8.76 16.32
CA PRO A 573 -18.39 -9.16 15.61
C PRO A 573 -18.20 -10.42 14.77
N GLY A 574 -19.07 -11.42 15.00
CA GLY A 574 -19.03 -12.69 14.27
C GLY A 574 -18.15 -13.76 14.90
N ARG A 575 -17.32 -13.42 15.89
CA ARG A 575 -16.49 -14.39 16.61
C ARG A 575 -17.26 -15.08 17.72
N TRP A 576 -17.63 -16.33 17.46
CA TRP A 576 -18.38 -17.20 18.36
C TRP A 576 -17.51 -18.27 19.03
N GLU A 577 -16.25 -18.38 18.63
CA GLU A 577 -15.31 -19.38 19.15
C GLU A 577 -14.95 -19.10 20.61
N GLN A 578 -14.91 -20.16 21.42
CA GLN A 578 -14.78 -20.05 22.88
C GLN A 578 -13.53 -19.29 23.33
N VAL A 579 -12.41 -19.43 22.61
CA VAL A 579 -11.16 -18.72 22.93
C VAL A 579 -11.29 -17.20 22.79
N VAL A 580 -11.95 -16.70 21.74
CA VAL A 580 -12.16 -15.26 21.53
C VAL A 580 -13.18 -14.72 22.54
N GLN A 581 -14.27 -15.45 22.78
CA GLN A 581 -15.30 -15.04 23.75
C GLN A 581 -14.78 -15.05 25.19
N ASN A 582 -13.95 -16.03 25.57
CA ASN A 582 -13.24 -16.02 26.85
C ASN A 582 -12.32 -14.81 26.97
N GLN A 583 -11.55 -14.48 25.92
CA GLN A 583 -10.69 -13.30 25.93
C GLN A 583 -11.49 -12.00 26.11
N MET A 584 -12.66 -11.86 25.45
CA MET A 584 -13.55 -10.72 25.63
C MET A 584 -14.07 -10.61 27.08
N ILE A 585 -14.44 -11.74 27.70
CA ILE A 585 -14.87 -11.81 29.11
C ILE A 585 -13.72 -11.39 30.03
N THR A 586 -12.55 -12.03 29.91
CA THR A 586 -11.35 -11.74 30.70
C THR A 586 -10.96 -10.27 30.60
N HIS A 587 -10.95 -9.71 29.39
CA HIS A 587 -10.70 -8.29 29.16
C HIS A 587 -11.71 -7.38 29.87
N CYS A 588 -13.01 -7.72 29.84
CA CYS A 588 -14.05 -6.93 30.52
C CYS A 588 -14.02 -7.06 32.05
N GLU A 589 -13.48 -8.15 32.58
CA GLU A 589 -13.22 -8.35 34.01
C GLU A 589 -11.99 -7.57 34.48
N LEU A 590 -10.86 -7.70 33.77
CA LEU A 590 -9.61 -6.98 34.06
C LEU A 590 -9.79 -5.46 33.98
N MET A 591 -10.45 -4.96 32.93
CA MET A 591 -10.67 -3.52 32.72
C MET A 591 -11.79 -2.92 33.58
N ARG A 592 -12.37 -3.70 34.50
CA ARG A 592 -13.34 -3.35 35.56
C ARG A 592 -14.65 -2.68 35.17
N TYR A 593 -14.75 -1.88 34.12
CA TYR A 593 -15.92 -1.06 33.81
C TYR A 593 -16.51 -1.31 32.41
N ARG A 594 -16.29 -2.52 31.89
CA ARG A 594 -16.70 -2.95 30.54
C ARG A 594 -17.67 -4.14 30.62
N ILE A 595 -18.49 -4.29 29.59
CA ILE A 595 -19.33 -5.47 29.36
C ILE A 595 -19.16 -5.98 27.92
N ALA A 596 -18.99 -7.29 27.76
CA ALA A 596 -18.88 -7.97 26.48
C ALA A 596 -20.27 -8.31 25.91
N VAL A 597 -20.48 -8.02 24.63
CA VAL A 597 -21.65 -8.47 23.86
C VAL A 597 -21.20 -9.64 23.00
N LEU A 598 -21.69 -10.84 23.32
CA LEU A 598 -21.29 -12.09 22.69
C LEU A 598 -22.30 -12.53 21.63
N ASP A 599 -21.81 -13.02 20.50
CA ASP A 599 -22.60 -13.61 19.43
C ASP A 599 -22.80 -15.12 19.64
N SER A 600 -23.99 -15.63 19.32
CA SER A 600 -24.18 -17.08 19.19
C SER A 600 -23.38 -17.65 18.01
N GLN A 601 -23.13 -18.96 17.99
CA GLN A 601 -22.72 -19.64 16.76
C GLN A 601 -23.74 -19.38 15.62
N PRO A 602 -23.30 -19.14 14.37
CA PRO A 602 -24.21 -18.98 13.23
C PRO A 602 -25.01 -20.26 12.98
N ASN A 603 -26.27 -20.11 12.55
CA ASN A 603 -27.20 -21.22 12.31
C ASN A 603 -27.42 -22.17 13.50
N ALA A 604 -27.07 -21.76 14.73
CA ALA A 604 -27.23 -22.60 15.91
C ALA A 604 -28.70 -22.98 16.16
N ASP A 605 -28.93 -24.27 16.38
CA ASP A 605 -30.19 -24.75 16.92
C ASP A 605 -30.29 -24.46 18.43
N LEU A 606 -31.43 -24.84 19.03
CA LEU A 606 -31.67 -24.62 20.45
C LEU A 606 -30.68 -25.36 21.34
N ALA A 607 -30.23 -26.57 20.97
CA ALA A 607 -29.31 -27.35 21.79
C ALA A 607 -27.91 -26.75 21.75
N THR A 608 -27.43 -26.38 20.57
CA THR A 608 -26.12 -25.77 20.32
C THR A 608 -25.97 -24.43 21.04
N VAL A 609 -26.94 -23.52 20.96
CA VAL A 609 -26.85 -22.22 21.66
C VAL A 609 -26.91 -22.39 23.20
N GLN A 610 -27.63 -23.40 23.70
CA GLN A 610 -27.61 -23.75 25.13
C GLN A 610 -26.27 -24.34 25.58
N ALA A 611 -25.64 -25.18 24.74
CA ALA A 611 -24.32 -25.74 25.00
C ALA A 611 -23.25 -24.63 25.01
N GLN A 612 -23.23 -23.75 24.00
CA GLN A 612 -22.35 -22.58 23.95
C GLN A 612 -22.52 -21.70 25.20
N ARG A 613 -23.76 -21.37 25.57
CA ARG A 613 -24.03 -20.56 26.76
C ARG A 613 -23.49 -21.18 28.04
N ALA A 614 -23.54 -22.51 28.18
CA ALA A 614 -23.08 -23.22 29.38
C ALA A 614 -21.56 -23.18 29.58
N LEU A 615 -20.77 -22.72 28.59
CA LEU A 615 -19.31 -22.58 28.68
C LEU A 615 -18.86 -21.38 29.52
N TYR A 616 -19.77 -20.47 29.88
CA TYR A 616 -19.44 -19.18 30.50
C TYR A 616 -20.24 -18.97 31.80
N ASP A 617 -19.58 -18.43 32.83
CA ASP A 617 -20.23 -17.82 33.99
C ASP A 617 -19.53 -16.51 34.31
N SER A 618 -20.13 -15.40 33.89
CA SER A 618 -19.61 -14.06 34.17
C SER A 618 -20.72 -13.03 34.21
N THR A 619 -20.60 -12.10 35.16
CA THR A 619 -21.46 -10.91 35.24
C THR A 619 -21.13 -9.89 34.14
N ARG A 620 -19.97 -10.04 33.46
CA ARG A 620 -19.40 -9.07 32.51
C ARG A 620 -19.69 -9.39 31.04
N ALA A 621 -20.59 -10.32 30.74
CA ALA A 621 -20.97 -10.62 29.36
C ALA A 621 -22.47 -10.91 29.21
N ALA A 622 -22.98 -10.75 27.99
CA ALA A 622 -24.35 -11.07 27.60
C ALA A 622 -24.37 -11.70 26.20
N LEU A 623 -24.96 -12.88 26.06
CA LEU A 623 -25.05 -13.64 24.80
C LEU A 623 -26.33 -13.31 24.04
N TYR A 624 -26.22 -13.06 22.73
CA TYR A 624 -27.35 -12.72 21.85
C TYR A 624 -27.54 -13.73 20.71
N TYR A 625 -28.81 -14.04 20.44
CA TYR A 625 -29.27 -15.03 19.47
C TYR A 625 -30.63 -14.60 18.89
N PRO A 626 -31.01 -14.92 17.65
CA PRO A 626 -30.18 -15.45 16.58
C PRO A 626 -29.51 -14.33 15.77
N TRP A 627 -28.78 -14.72 14.72
CA TRP A 627 -28.19 -13.80 13.74
C TRP A 627 -29.28 -13.06 12.93
N LEU A 628 -28.88 -11.93 12.36
CA LEU A 628 -29.75 -11.00 11.65
C LEU A 628 -29.64 -11.23 10.13
N GLN A 629 -30.68 -10.88 9.37
CA GLN A 629 -30.61 -10.82 7.91
C GLN A 629 -30.77 -9.37 7.44
N ILE A 630 -29.83 -8.91 6.63
CA ILE A 630 -29.86 -7.60 5.94
C ILE A 630 -29.98 -7.81 4.42
N SER A 631 -30.15 -6.73 3.67
CA SER A 631 -29.92 -6.77 2.22
C SER A 631 -28.44 -7.04 1.99
N ASP A 632 -28.10 -7.94 1.08
CA ASP A 632 -26.70 -8.13 0.68
C ASP A 632 -26.23 -6.90 -0.13
N PRO A 633 -25.16 -6.19 0.28
CA PRO A 633 -24.62 -5.06 -0.48
C PRO A 633 -23.71 -5.49 -1.66
N PHE A 634 -23.31 -6.76 -1.73
CA PHE A 634 -22.48 -7.32 -2.81
C PHE A 634 -23.25 -8.30 -3.72
N GLY A 635 -24.40 -8.79 -3.26
CA GLY A 635 -25.30 -9.66 -4.02
C GLY A 635 -26.14 -8.92 -5.07
N GLN A 636 -27.02 -9.66 -5.74
CA GLN A 636 -28.01 -9.10 -6.65
C GLN A 636 -29.12 -8.37 -5.86
N PRO A 637 -29.84 -7.41 -6.48
CA PRO A 637 -30.94 -6.71 -5.81
C PRO A 637 -32.03 -7.66 -5.29
N GLY A 638 -32.08 -7.81 -3.96
CA GLY A 638 -33.01 -8.71 -3.25
C GLY A 638 -32.33 -9.88 -2.52
N ASP A 639 -31.04 -10.12 -2.75
CA ASP A 639 -30.24 -11.09 -1.99
C ASP A 639 -30.12 -10.67 -0.51
N ARG A 640 -29.93 -11.66 0.37
CA ARG A 640 -29.89 -11.46 1.82
C ARG A 640 -28.60 -12.00 2.41
N LEU A 641 -27.91 -11.17 3.18
CA LEU A 641 -26.72 -11.54 3.93
C LEU A 641 -27.06 -11.78 5.41
N VAL A 642 -26.51 -12.85 5.99
CA VAL A 642 -26.68 -13.21 7.41
C VAL A 642 -25.51 -12.65 8.22
N ILE A 643 -25.78 -11.83 9.22
CA ILE A 643 -24.77 -11.09 9.99
C ILE A 643 -24.93 -11.28 11.51
N PRO A 644 -23.83 -11.16 12.30
CA PRO A 644 -23.89 -11.26 13.76
C PRO A 644 -24.71 -10.12 14.40
N PRO A 645 -25.41 -10.39 15.53
CA PRO A 645 -26.21 -9.38 16.21
C PRO A 645 -25.40 -8.36 17.03
N SER A 646 -24.16 -8.65 17.44
CA SER A 646 -23.38 -7.86 18.40
C SER A 646 -23.30 -6.36 18.06
N GLY A 647 -23.00 -5.98 16.81
CA GLY A 647 -22.93 -4.57 16.41
C GLY A 647 -24.25 -3.82 16.63
N HIS A 648 -25.35 -4.39 16.14
CA HIS A 648 -26.70 -3.83 16.31
C HIS A 648 -27.12 -3.76 17.78
N VAL A 649 -26.73 -4.75 18.59
CA VAL A 649 -26.98 -4.80 20.03
C VAL A 649 -26.16 -3.74 20.78
N CYS A 650 -24.89 -3.54 20.44
CA CYS A 650 -24.05 -2.49 21.02
C CYS A 650 -24.61 -1.09 20.71
N GLY A 651 -25.06 -0.85 19.47
CA GLY A 651 -25.79 0.37 19.12
C GLY A 651 -27.07 0.54 19.94
N ALA A 652 -27.85 -0.54 20.10
CA ALA A 652 -29.07 -0.50 20.91
C ALA A 652 -28.81 -0.26 22.41
N PHE A 653 -27.68 -0.73 22.96
CA PHE A 653 -27.21 -0.37 24.32
C PHE A 653 -26.91 1.12 24.40
N ALA A 654 -26.03 1.62 23.53
CA ALA A 654 -25.65 3.03 23.46
C ALA A 654 -26.87 3.96 23.35
N ARG A 655 -27.81 3.64 22.45
CA ARG A 655 -29.07 4.37 22.29
C ARG A 655 -29.95 4.31 23.52
N THR A 656 -30.10 3.13 24.15
CA THR A 656 -30.93 3.01 25.37
C THR A 656 -30.36 3.85 26.50
N ASP A 657 -29.04 3.86 26.67
CA ASP A 657 -28.38 4.66 27.69
C ASP A 657 -28.57 6.16 27.45
N ASN A 658 -28.38 6.60 26.20
CA ASN A 658 -28.50 8.01 25.81
C ASN A 658 -29.97 8.51 25.87
N GLU A 659 -30.95 7.68 25.50
CA GLU A 659 -32.38 8.04 25.49
C GLU A 659 -33.08 7.85 26.84
N ARG A 660 -32.60 6.92 27.70
CA ARG A 660 -33.34 6.42 28.88
C ARG A 660 -32.48 6.17 30.13
N GLY A 661 -31.16 6.34 30.06
CA GLY A 661 -30.23 6.05 31.15
C GLY A 661 -29.86 4.56 31.24
N VAL A 662 -28.62 4.30 31.70
CA VAL A 662 -28.01 2.96 31.79
C VAL A 662 -28.80 1.94 32.66
N HIS A 663 -29.62 2.44 33.59
CA HIS A 663 -30.49 1.63 34.43
C HIS A 663 -31.67 1.00 33.65
N LYS A 664 -31.97 1.49 32.44
CA LYS A 664 -33.05 0.95 31.62
C LYS A 664 -32.57 -0.28 30.85
N ALA A 665 -33.28 -1.40 31.01
CA ALA A 665 -33.02 -2.62 30.22
C ALA A 665 -33.03 -2.34 28.70
N PRO A 666 -31.98 -2.69 27.93
CA PRO A 666 -31.92 -2.57 26.47
C PRO A 666 -32.71 -3.67 25.75
N ALA A 667 -33.90 -4.01 26.28
CA ALA A 667 -34.86 -4.96 25.75
C ALA A 667 -36.23 -4.29 25.52
N ASN A 668 -37.06 -4.92 24.69
CA ASN A 668 -38.25 -4.34 24.04
C ASN A 668 -37.88 -3.20 23.05
N VAL A 669 -36.61 -3.09 22.67
CA VAL A 669 -36.09 -2.08 21.74
C VAL A 669 -36.05 -2.64 20.32
N VAL A 670 -36.44 -1.84 19.33
CA VAL A 670 -36.44 -2.24 17.91
C VAL A 670 -35.01 -2.33 17.40
N VAL A 671 -34.70 -3.41 16.67
CA VAL A 671 -33.47 -3.49 15.88
C VAL A 671 -33.72 -2.76 14.56
N ARG A 672 -32.99 -1.68 14.31
CA ARG A 672 -33.10 -0.88 13.09
C ARG A 672 -32.26 -1.49 11.96
N ASN A 673 -32.66 -1.18 10.72
CA ASN A 673 -31.99 -1.55 9.47
C ASN A 673 -31.75 -3.06 9.23
N ILE A 674 -32.72 -3.91 9.61
CA ILE A 674 -32.72 -5.35 9.29
C ILE A 674 -33.95 -5.76 8.49
N LEU A 675 -33.79 -6.75 7.61
CA LEU A 675 -34.87 -7.39 6.86
C LEU A 675 -35.49 -8.54 7.66
N ASP A 676 -34.66 -9.46 8.16
CA ASP A 676 -35.13 -10.67 8.85
C ASP A 676 -34.27 -11.13 10.03
N LEU A 677 -34.72 -12.21 10.67
CA LEU A 677 -33.95 -12.98 11.64
C LEU A 677 -33.61 -14.33 11.03
N ASN A 678 -32.38 -14.81 11.25
CA ASN A 678 -31.92 -16.08 10.70
C ASN A 678 -32.65 -17.31 11.29
N ALA A 679 -33.23 -17.16 12.49
CA ALA A 679 -34.19 -18.09 13.05
C ALA A 679 -35.36 -17.31 13.68
N ASN A 680 -36.59 -17.80 13.56
CA ASN A 680 -37.75 -17.19 14.21
C ASN A 680 -38.11 -17.95 15.49
N ILE A 681 -37.93 -17.30 16.65
CA ILE A 681 -38.01 -17.97 17.96
C ILE A 681 -39.41 -17.83 18.55
N THR A 682 -40.14 -18.94 18.61
CA THR A 682 -41.47 -19.01 19.23
C THR A 682 -41.42 -18.76 20.74
N THR A 683 -42.57 -18.46 21.36
CA THR A 683 -42.61 -18.13 22.79
C THR A 683 -42.19 -19.31 23.68
N GLY A 684 -42.64 -20.53 23.37
CA GLY A 684 -42.20 -21.73 24.11
C GLY A 684 -40.70 -22.04 23.96
N GLN A 685 -40.09 -21.71 22.82
CA GLN A 685 -38.63 -21.81 22.66
C GLN A 685 -37.90 -20.75 23.50
N GLN A 686 -38.42 -19.51 23.54
CA GLN A 686 -37.86 -18.48 24.42
C GLN A 686 -37.95 -18.88 25.91
N GLU A 687 -39.03 -19.51 26.34
CA GLU A 687 -39.19 -20.01 27.73
C GLU A 687 -38.10 -21.02 28.13
N ILE A 688 -37.46 -21.70 27.17
CA ILE A 688 -36.33 -22.61 27.40
C ILE A 688 -34.98 -21.87 27.43
N LEU A 689 -34.82 -20.86 26.56
CA LEU A 689 -33.56 -20.11 26.37
C LEU A 689 -33.35 -19.03 27.44
N ASN A 690 -34.39 -18.27 27.77
CA ASN A 690 -34.28 -17.09 28.63
C ASN A 690 -33.87 -17.42 30.09
N PRO A 691 -34.35 -18.51 30.73
CA PRO A 691 -33.84 -18.94 32.04
C PRO A 691 -32.33 -19.15 32.10
N ARG A 692 -31.71 -19.53 30.97
CA ARG A 692 -30.26 -19.74 30.84
C ARG A 692 -29.47 -18.45 30.53
N GLY A 693 -30.11 -17.28 30.46
CA GLY A 693 -29.43 -16.03 30.13
C GLY A 693 -29.02 -15.91 28.66
N ILE A 694 -29.82 -16.48 27.75
CA ILE A 694 -29.66 -16.34 26.30
C ILE A 694 -30.65 -15.27 25.83
N ASN A 695 -30.15 -14.14 25.34
CA ASN A 695 -31.00 -13.01 24.96
C ASN A 695 -31.51 -13.18 23.53
N VAL A 696 -32.82 -13.41 23.39
CA VAL A 696 -33.44 -13.62 22.08
C VAL A 696 -33.77 -12.29 21.39
N ILE A 697 -33.46 -12.20 20.10
CA ILE A 697 -34.05 -11.24 19.17
C ILE A 697 -35.26 -11.91 18.53
N ARG A 698 -36.38 -11.19 18.48
CA ARG A 698 -37.72 -11.75 18.24
C ARG A 698 -38.45 -10.97 17.17
N ASP A 699 -39.10 -11.67 16.25
CA ASP A 699 -40.09 -11.05 15.39
C ASP A 699 -41.45 -10.95 16.10
N PHE A 700 -42.12 -9.82 15.90
CA PHE A 700 -43.47 -9.53 16.37
C PHE A 700 -44.33 -8.93 15.24
N SER A 701 -43.92 -9.10 13.98
CA SER A 701 -44.61 -8.63 12.77
C SER A 701 -46.05 -9.12 12.71
N ASN A 702 -46.30 -10.36 13.13
CA ASN A 702 -47.62 -10.96 13.32
C ASN A 702 -48.52 -10.24 14.35
N LEU A 703 -47.95 -9.43 15.25
CA LEU A 703 -48.66 -8.58 16.21
C LEU A 703 -48.60 -7.08 15.82
N GLY A 704 -48.24 -6.77 14.57
CA GLY A 704 -48.11 -5.40 14.08
C GLY A 704 -46.93 -4.62 14.69
N ARG A 705 -45.89 -5.30 15.18
CA ARG A 705 -44.72 -4.67 15.82
C ARG A 705 -43.43 -5.10 15.13
N SER A 706 -42.48 -4.18 14.97
CA SER A 706 -41.15 -4.49 14.42
C SER A 706 -40.37 -5.49 15.28
N LYS A 707 -39.40 -6.17 14.66
CA LYS A 707 -38.41 -7.06 15.30
C LYS A 707 -37.66 -6.35 16.42
N ARG A 708 -37.46 -7.03 17.56
CA ARG A 708 -36.97 -6.43 18.81
C ARG A 708 -36.00 -7.32 19.55
N ILE A 709 -35.05 -6.69 20.24
CA ILE A 709 -34.29 -7.33 21.33
C ILE A 709 -35.27 -7.65 22.46
N TRP A 710 -35.29 -8.90 22.91
CA TRP A 710 -36.32 -9.42 23.80
C TRP A 710 -35.74 -10.28 24.94
N GLY A 711 -34.53 -9.93 25.38
CA GLY A 711 -33.85 -10.36 26.60
C GLY A 711 -32.81 -9.31 27.03
N ALA A 712 -32.53 -9.22 28.34
CA ALA A 712 -31.51 -8.34 28.91
C ALA A 712 -30.79 -8.99 30.12
N ARG A 713 -30.46 -10.28 29.98
CA ARG A 713 -29.78 -11.11 30.98
C ARG A 713 -28.28 -11.23 30.68
N THR A 714 -27.46 -11.27 31.71
CA THR A 714 -26.02 -11.58 31.63
C THR A 714 -25.79 -13.09 31.52
N VAL A 715 -24.55 -13.50 31.28
CA VAL A 715 -24.15 -14.91 31.25
C VAL A 715 -23.78 -15.48 32.63
N THR A 716 -24.22 -14.87 33.73
CA THR A 716 -23.90 -15.36 35.07
C THR A 716 -24.90 -16.39 35.62
N SER A 717 -24.47 -17.19 36.59
CA SER A 717 -25.34 -17.97 37.48
C SER A 717 -25.80 -17.19 38.73
N ASP A 718 -25.13 -16.09 39.08
CA ASP A 718 -25.43 -15.28 40.27
C ASP A 718 -26.77 -14.52 40.14
N SER A 719 -27.68 -14.81 41.08
CA SER A 719 -29.02 -14.22 41.15
C SER A 719 -29.05 -12.69 41.32
N GLU A 720 -27.99 -12.08 41.85
CA GLU A 720 -27.91 -10.62 42.03
C GLU A 720 -27.60 -9.90 40.73
N TRP A 721 -26.78 -10.51 39.87
CA TRP A 721 -26.21 -9.91 38.67
C TRP A 721 -26.84 -10.40 37.35
N ILE A 722 -27.97 -11.14 37.42
CA ILE A 722 -28.70 -11.68 36.26
C ILE A 722 -28.97 -10.63 35.17
N TYR A 723 -29.19 -9.36 35.51
CA TYR A 723 -29.66 -8.36 34.54
C TYR A 723 -28.56 -7.41 34.07
N VAL A 724 -28.42 -7.30 32.74
CA VAL A 724 -27.56 -6.33 32.03
C VAL A 724 -27.69 -4.90 32.57
N PRO A 725 -28.89 -4.28 32.68
CA PRO A 725 -29.01 -2.92 33.23
C PRO A 725 -28.54 -2.80 34.67
N VAL A 726 -28.73 -3.84 35.50
CA VAL A 726 -28.28 -3.82 36.91
C VAL A 726 -26.76 -3.83 36.96
N ARG A 727 -26.08 -4.73 36.24
CA ARG A 727 -24.60 -4.72 36.21
C ARG A 727 -24.09 -3.41 35.62
N ARG A 728 -24.62 -2.95 34.48
CA ARG A 728 -24.15 -1.72 33.81
C ARG A 728 -24.37 -0.46 34.65
N LEU A 729 -25.45 -0.39 35.44
CA LEU A 729 -25.66 0.68 36.43
C LEU A 729 -24.56 0.68 37.50
N PHE A 730 -24.20 -0.48 38.06
CA PHE A 730 -23.10 -0.57 39.02
C PHE A 730 -21.76 -0.17 38.38
N LEU A 731 -21.44 -0.65 37.18
CA LEU A 731 -20.21 -0.25 36.46
C LEU A 731 -20.13 1.27 36.25
N PHE A 732 -21.25 1.90 35.90
CA PHE A 732 -21.36 3.35 35.74
C PHE A 732 -21.16 4.09 37.07
N VAL A 733 -21.79 3.63 38.16
CA VAL A 733 -21.65 4.23 39.50
C VAL A 733 -20.21 4.09 40.00
N GLU A 734 -19.64 2.88 39.96
CA GLU A 734 -18.26 2.58 40.39
C GLU A 734 -17.25 3.50 39.67
N LYS A 735 -17.31 3.59 38.33
CA LYS A 735 -16.41 4.40 37.50
C LYS A 735 -16.63 5.91 37.67
N SER A 736 -17.88 6.35 37.87
CA SER A 736 -18.18 7.76 38.13
C SER A 736 -17.64 8.20 39.49
N ILE A 737 -17.78 7.35 40.51
CA ILE A 737 -17.20 7.57 41.84
C ILE A 737 -15.67 7.65 41.73
N GLU A 738 -15.02 6.65 41.13
CA GLU A 738 -13.55 6.61 40.98
C GLU A 738 -13.02 7.89 40.33
N ARG A 739 -13.57 8.30 39.18
CA ARG A 739 -13.16 9.53 38.47
C ARG A 739 -13.50 10.80 39.25
N GLY A 740 -14.67 10.84 39.90
CA GLY A 740 -15.17 11.99 40.65
C GLY A 740 -14.48 12.22 41.99
N THR A 741 -13.91 11.20 42.62
CA THR A 741 -13.24 11.28 43.93
C THR A 741 -11.71 11.29 43.87
N GLN A 742 -11.10 11.38 42.68
CA GLN A 742 -9.62 11.49 42.53
C GLN A 742 -9.01 12.63 43.37
N PHE A 743 -9.77 13.70 43.62
CA PHE A 743 -9.32 14.81 44.46
C PHE A 743 -9.04 14.43 45.92
N ALA A 744 -9.49 13.26 46.40
CA ALA A 744 -9.26 12.81 47.77
C ALA A 744 -7.88 12.17 47.98
N VAL A 745 -7.15 11.88 46.91
CA VAL A 745 -5.81 11.29 46.98
C VAL A 745 -4.81 12.36 47.45
N PHE A 746 -3.97 12.01 48.43
CA PHE A 746 -3.02 12.90 49.13
C PHE A 746 -3.63 14.04 49.98
N GLU A 747 -4.95 14.12 50.12
CA GLU A 747 -5.60 15.04 51.07
C GLU A 747 -5.43 14.57 52.53
N PRO A 748 -5.42 15.49 53.53
CA PRO A 748 -5.37 15.12 54.93
C PRO A 748 -6.54 14.22 55.36
N ASN A 749 -6.25 12.98 55.76
CA ASN A 749 -7.27 12.00 56.16
C ASN A 749 -7.92 12.39 57.51
N GLY A 750 -9.05 13.10 57.44
CA GLY A 750 -9.80 13.54 58.60
C GLY A 750 -11.22 14.02 58.25
N GLN A 751 -11.95 14.44 59.27
CA GLN A 751 -13.41 14.67 59.22
C GLN A 751 -13.86 15.64 58.11
N ALA A 752 -13.06 16.65 57.75
CA ALA A 752 -13.38 17.58 56.66
C ALA A 752 -13.39 16.90 55.28
N LEU A 753 -12.42 16.01 55.03
CA LEU A 753 -12.36 15.19 53.81
C LEU A 753 -13.53 14.21 53.78
N TRP A 754 -13.80 13.51 54.89
CA TRP A 754 -14.92 12.57 55.01
C TRP A 754 -16.27 13.24 54.72
N ALA A 755 -16.52 14.42 55.31
CA ALA A 755 -17.74 15.19 55.07
C ALA A 755 -17.87 15.68 53.61
N THR A 756 -16.75 15.97 52.95
CA THR A 756 -16.72 16.38 51.54
C THR A 756 -17.01 15.22 50.59
N ILE A 757 -16.41 14.05 50.84
CA ILE A 757 -16.67 12.80 50.12
C ILE A 757 -18.13 12.40 50.28
N ASN A 758 -18.63 12.36 51.52
CA ASN A 758 -20.02 12.01 51.80
C ASN A 758 -20.99 12.91 51.03
N ARG A 759 -20.85 14.24 51.17
CA ARG A 759 -21.70 15.22 50.46
C ARG A 759 -21.67 15.04 48.95
N SER A 760 -20.50 14.78 48.36
CA SER A 760 -20.36 14.61 46.90
C SER A 760 -21.02 13.32 46.41
N LEU A 761 -20.87 12.22 47.15
CA LEU A 761 -21.53 10.94 46.88
C LEU A 761 -23.05 11.01 47.08
N THR A 762 -23.53 11.56 48.20
CA THR A 762 -24.95 11.74 48.47
C THR A 762 -25.61 12.58 47.37
N ASN A 763 -24.99 13.68 46.94
CA ASN A 763 -25.52 14.52 45.86
C ASN A 763 -25.65 13.75 44.54
N PHE A 764 -24.63 12.97 44.17
CA PHE A 764 -24.63 12.15 42.96
C PHE A 764 -25.71 11.07 42.98
N LEU A 765 -25.77 10.27 44.06
CA LEU A 765 -26.74 9.20 44.20
C LEU A 765 -28.19 9.73 44.35
N THR A 766 -28.38 10.91 44.95
CA THR A 766 -29.68 11.61 44.95
C THR A 766 -30.11 12.01 43.54
N GLY A 767 -29.17 12.40 42.67
CA GLY A 767 -29.42 12.61 41.24
C GLY A 767 -29.95 11.34 40.58
N LEU A 768 -29.21 10.23 40.72
CA LEU A 768 -29.61 8.93 40.14
C LEU A 768 -30.95 8.40 40.66
N TRP A 769 -31.27 8.63 41.94
CA TRP A 769 -32.59 8.30 42.49
C TRP A 769 -33.70 9.17 41.88
N ARG A 770 -33.50 10.49 41.74
CA ARG A 770 -34.45 11.40 41.07
C ARG A 770 -34.67 11.06 39.60
N ASP A 771 -33.62 10.60 38.91
CA ASP A 771 -33.68 10.13 37.52
C ASP A 771 -34.31 8.73 37.38
N GLY A 772 -34.73 8.11 38.48
CA GLY A 772 -35.41 6.81 38.49
C GLY A 772 -34.48 5.61 38.26
N ALA A 773 -33.18 5.74 38.54
CA ALA A 773 -32.23 4.62 38.45
C ALA A 773 -32.24 3.72 39.69
N LEU A 774 -32.59 4.28 40.85
CA LEU A 774 -32.60 3.60 42.15
C LEU A 774 -34.04 3.41 42.66
N ALA A 775 -34.31 2.27 43.29
CA ALA A 775 -35.59 1.92 43.92
C ALA A 775 -35.72 2.58 45.30
N GLY A 776 -36.94 2.90 45.75
CA GLY A 776 -37.21 3.45 47.08
C GLY A 776 -38.07 4.71 47.04
N ALA A 777 -38.94 4.89 48.04
CA ALA A 777 -39.80 6.06 48.18
C ALA A 777 -39.05 7.28 48.75
N SER A 778 -37.91 7.06 49.39
CA SER A 778 -36.99 8.10 49.88
C SER A 778 -35.53 7.78 49.51
N PRO A 779 -34.61 8.76 49.54
CA PRO A 779 -33.18 8.52 49.31
C PRO A 779 -32.57 7.47 50.23
N GLU A 780 -33.01 7.42 51.49
CA GLU A 780 -32.50 6.51 52.53
C GLU A 780 -32.91 5.05 52.32
N GLU A 781 -34.01 4.80 51.61
CA GLU A 781 -34.37 3.46 51.11
C GLU A 781 -33.56 3.08 49.86
N ALA A 782 -33.11 4.09 49.09
CA ALA A 782 -32.52 3.92 47.77
C ALA A 782 -31.00 3.75 47.79
N PHE A 783 -30.31 4.39 48.72
CA PHE A 783 -28.87 4.25 48.92
C PHE A 783 -28.44 4.69 50.32
N PHE A 784 -27.25 4.26 50.74
CA PHE A 784 -26.55 4.89 51.84
C PHE A 784 -25.08 5.11 51.49
N VAL A 785 -24.48 6.09 52.18
CA VAL A 785 -23.05 6.40 52.14
C VAL A 785 -22.59 6.55 53.59
N ASP A 786 -21.66 5.72 54.04
CA ASP A 786 -20.98 5.87 55.33
C ASP A 786 -19.48 6.06 55.13
N VAL A 787 -18.90 7.01 55.86
CA VAL A 787 -17.47 7.32 55.85
C VAL A 787 -17.09 7.98 57.18
N GLY A 788 -16.30 7.28 57.99
CA GLY A 788 -15.86 7.77 59.28
C GLY A 788 -15.38 6.66 60.22
N PRO A 789 -15.38 6.88 61.54
CA PRO A 789 -14.89 5.91 62.52
C PRO A 789 -15.66 4.57 62.55
N ASN A 790 -16.84 4.51 61.93
CA ASN A 790 -17.61 3.27 61.78
C ASN A 790 -17.10 2.39 60.63
N THR A 791 -16.49 2.99 59.60
CA THR A 791 -15.99 2.29 58.39
C THR A 791 -14.49 2.06 58.42
N MET A 792 -13.75 2.72 59.32
CA MET A 792 -12.28 2.68 59.41
C MET A 792 -11.81 2.43 60.84
N SER A 793 -10.85 1.52 61.03
CA SER A 793 -10.16 1.40 62.31
C SER A 793 -9.10 2.49 62.48
N GLN A 794 -8.63 2.71 63.72
CA GLN A 794 -7.49 3.60 63.98
C GLN A 794 -6.22 3.15 63.22
N SER A 795 -6.08 1.85 62.95
CA SER A 795 -4.99 1.31 62.14
C SER A 795 -5.12 1.72 60.68
N ASP A 796 -6.33 1.71 60.11
CA ASP A 796 -6.56 2.15 58.73
C ASP A 796 -6.18 3.62 58.54
N ILE A 797 -6.63 4.48 59.46
CA ILE A 797 -6.33 5.92 59.44
C ILE A 797 -4.82 6.16 59.53
N LEU A 798 -4.11 5.48 60.44
CA LEU A 798 -2.66 5.60 60.61
C LEU A 798 -1.86 5.07 59.41
N ASN A 799 -2.39 4.06 58.70
CA ASN A 799 -1.83 3.54 57.45
C ASN A 799 -2.28 4.32 56.20
N GLY A 800 -2.92 5.49 56.37
CA GLY A 800 -3.37 6.35 55.26
C GLY A 800 -4.54 5.79 54.45
N ARG A 801 -5.24 4.77 54.95
CA ARG A 801 -6.42 4.18 54.29
C ARG A 801 -7.67 4.98 54.63
N LEU A 802 -8.47 5.25 53.60
CA LEU A 802 -9.80 5.83 53.71
C LEU A 802 -10.81 4.84 53.15
N VAL A 803 -11.77 4.40 53.97
CA VAL A 803 -12.80 3.41 53.59
C VAL A 803 -14.17 4.07 53.60
N VAL A 804 -14.82 4.06 52.44
CA VAL A 804 -16.21 4.49 52.26
C VAL A 804 -17.06 3.25 52.00
N GLN A 805 -18.18 3.12 52.71
CA GLN A 805 -19.20 2.12 52.38
C GLN A 805 -20.31 2.79 51.60
N VAL A 806 -20.61 2.27 50.40
CA VAL A 806 -21.71 2.72 49.56
C VAL A 806 -22.56 1.50 49.20
N ALA A 807 -23.87 1.60 49.41
CA ALA A 807 -24.83 0.63 48.88
C ALA A 807 -25.92 1.36 48.10
N ILE A 808 -26.41 0.73 47.04
CA ILE A 808 -27.48 1.25 46.18
C ILE A 808 -28.51 0.15 45.91
N ALA A 809 -29.78 0.52 45.83
CA ALA A 809 -30.89 -0.37 45.51
C ALA A 809 -31.28 -0.23 44.03
N PRO A 810 -30.83 -1.10 43.11
CA PRO A 810 -31.16 -0.99 41.69
C PRO A 810 -32.61 -1.39 41.39
N LEU A 811 -33.25 -0.69 40.45
CA LEU A 811 -34.54 -1.10 39.90
C LEU A 811 -34.39 -2.36 39.02
N ARG A 812 -34.91 -3.50 39.50
CA ARG A 812 -34.97 -4.74 38.72
C ARG A 812 -36.04 -4.64 37.62
N PRO A 813 -35.76 -5.04 36.36
CA PRO A 813 -36.72 -4.91 35.27
C PRO A 813 -37.91 -5.87 35.42
N ALA A 814 -39.12 -5.38 35.12
CA ALA A 814 -40.34 -6.17 35.11
C ALA A 814 -40.39 -7.07 33.86
N GLU A 815 -39.84 -8.29 33.98
CA GLU A 815 -39.77 -9.28 32.90
C GLU A 815 -41.09 -10.04 32.69
N PHE A 816 -41.89 -10.21 33.76
CA PHE A 816 -43.17 -10.91 33.73
C PHE A 816 -44.29 -10.02 34.27
N VAL A 817 -45.38 -9.88 33.52
CA VAL A 817 -46.60 -9.17 33.95
C VAL A 817 -47.74 -10.18 34.03
N ILE A 818 -48.15 -10.53 35.26
CA ILE A 818 -49.13 -11.59 35.52
C ILE A 818 -50.46 -10.95 35.94
N PHE A 819 -51.43 -10.92 35.03
CA PHE A 819 -52.80 -10.53 35.34
C PHE A 819 -53.56 -11.71 35.95
N ARG A 820 -53.90 -11.63 37.24
CA ARG A 820 -54.76 -12.61 37.92
C ARG A 820 -56.21 -12.11 37.89
N ILE A 821 -57.04 -12.72 37.04
CA ILE A 821 -58.46 -12.39 36.91
C ILE A 821 -59.27 -13.44 37.68
N SER A 822 -60.02 -13.00 38.70
CA SER A 822 -60.97 -13.84 39.44
C SER A 822 -62.40 -13.39 39.19
N GLN A 823 -63.34 -14.35 39.11
CA GLN A 823 -64.76 -14.02 39.13
C GLN A 823 -65.15 -13.62 40.55
N LYS A 824 -65.60 -12.38 40.74
CA LYS A 824 -66.10 -11.91 42.04
C LYS A 824 -67.48 -12.50 42.31
N THR A 825 -67.56 -13.51 43.18
CA THR A 825 -68.81 -13.92 43.82
C THR A 825 -69.20 -12.91 44.91
N ALA A 826 -70.51 -12.74 45.15
CA ALA A 826 -71.06 -11.64 45.96
C ALA A 826 -70.83 -11.77 47.49
N SER A 827 -69.89 -12.60 47.93
CA SER A 827 -69.60 -12.93 49.33
C SER A 827 -68.09 -12.98 49.62
N ALA A 828 -67.32 -12.11 48.95
CA ALA A 828 -65.89 -11.88 49.14
C ALA A 828 -65.56 -10.38 49.02
#